data_AF-A0A2V2R2J6-F1
#
_entry.id   AF-A0A2V2R2J6-F1
#
_cell.length_a   1.000
_cell.length_b   1.000
_cell.length_c   1.000
_cell.angle_alpha   90.00
_cell.angle_beta   90.00
_cell.angle_gamma   90.00
#
_symmetry.space_group_name_H-M   'P 1'
#
loop_
_entity.id
_entity.type
_entity.pdbx_description
1 polymer ?
#
loop_
_entity_poly.entity_id
_entity_poly.type
_entity_poly.pdbx_seq_one_letter_code
_entity_poly.pdbx_strand_id
1 'polypeptide(L)'
;MPRSSFKPLPIDTSKIKLPRELTELVELLAENTHNVWARQRLADGWHYGRERDDERRKHPCLVAYDELPESEKQYDRNTAIETLKVILKLGYELGFPNGDPTTGAGTAKSTVSLGDEVAKLNLSSVISLWHQHTPEEWSNSPDTYCNLGQRVLKLGEPLLAYDILTEGLKSSPTDVRLRQLLALALARSGASSRANALLMQLRHEGQRDEETLGILARTHKDMWTQAVDPVERKRQLRLACTFYSEAYETNHGYYTGINAATLGLLSGKEATARTLAQKVKDACLKELEQLPTGDSRSYWPLATLGEAALILGRWSEAEDRYAQAAEIGRGQFAELSSTRRNARLILDHLGRDRKAIEQCFNISRVGVFSGHMIDGRDRGIPRFPHELEPAVREALRVRLKTLDVGIGFASAACGGDILFLESLFDMGGELHIVLPYNEEQFVRDSVAIVPWGNWAERFRRVLSKATEVITASDQKLEEGSTSYEYANELLHGLAQIKSQQLETELVPLAVWDGREGDGPGSTASAIEHWRNVGLEIEIIDLARILRHENPLATSIDSEPKPNPKHETSTPMMAMLFADAVNFSKLDEQQIPRFLQHFLGTIADLIARSKYPPVTKNTWGDGLYFVFSNVRDAGQFSLDLCDLVSNTDWAAKGLPKELNLRIALHAGPVYACVDPVIGLPTYTGTHVSRAARMEPITPPGQVYASQAFAALAAAEHVAEFTCDYVGQTPLAKGYGTFPTYHVRATRVRGGDL
;
A
#
# COMPACT_ATOMS: atom_id res chain seq x y z
N MET A 1 -5.61 38.22 -51.46
CA MET A 1 -6.56 38.80 -50.50
C MET A 1 -6.26 38.18 -49.13
N PRO A 2 -5.79 38.93 -48.13
CA PRO A 2 -5.64 38.39 -46.78
C PRO A 2 -7.02 37.99 -46.24
N ARG A 3 -7.12 36.78 -45.67
CA ARG A 3 -8.27 36.38 -44.84
C ARG A 3 -8.47 37.45 -43.75
N SER A 4 -9.74 37.78 -43.50
CA SER A 4 -10.25 38.71 -42.47
C SER A 4 -9.25 39.16 -41.40
N SER A 5 -9.10 40.47 -41.20
CA SER A 5 -8.28 41.05 -40.14
C SER A 5 -8.59 40.40 -38.78
N PHE A 6 -7.55 39.85 -38.13
CA PHE A 6 -7.66 39.30 -36.79
C PHE A 6 -8.20 40.38 -35.83
N LYS A 7 -9.34 40.11 -35.20
CA LYS A 7 -9.94 40.95 -34.18
C LYS A 7 -9.88 40.19 -32.84
N PRO A 8 -8.97 40.55 -31.92
CA PRO A 8 -8.94 39.90 -30.61
C PRO A 8 -10.23 40.20 -29.84
N LEU A 9 -10.80 39.17 -29.22
CA LEU A 9 -12.01 39.24 -28.38
C LEU A 9 -11.69 38.70 -26.96
N PRO A 10 -10.89 39.43 -26.16
CA PRO A 10 -10.59 39.01 -24.79
C PRO A 10 -11.85 39.06 -23.92
N ILE A 11 -11.88 38.23 -22.88
CA ILE A 11 -12.93 38.28 -21.84
C ILE A 11 -12.89 39.65 -21.16
N ASP A 12 -14.02 40.34 -21.06
CA ASP A 12 -14.10 41.65 -20.41
C ASP A 12 -13.95 41.53 -18.88
N THR A 13 -12.76 41.89 -18.40
CA THR A 13 -12.34 41.94 -17.01
C THR A 13 -12.38 43.35 -16.40
N SER A 14 -12.83 44.38 -17.14
CA SER A 14 -12.75 45.79 -16.73
C SER A 14 -13.48 46.11 -15.41
N LYS A 15 -14.51 45.32 -15.08
CA LYS A 15 -15.31 45.44 -13.84
C LYS A 15 -14.84 44.53 -12.71
N ILE A 16 -13.85 43.67 -12.94
CA ILE A 16 -13.30 42.77 -11.92
C ILE A 16 -12.17 43.48 -11.20
N LYS A 17 -12.35 43.69 -9.89
CA LYS A 17 -11.30 44.16 -8.99
C LYS A 17 -10.70 42.96 -8.28
N LEU A 18 -9.38 42.84 -8.31
CA LEU A 18 -8.69 41.80 -7.54
C LEU A 18 -8.81 42.10 -6.04
N PRO A 19 -9.20 41.12 -5.22
CA PRO A 19 -9.12 41.21 -3.77
C PRO A 19 -7.68 41.48 -3.30
N ARG A 20 -7.54 42.17 -2.16
CA ARG A 20 -6.22 42.58 -1.64
C ARG A 20 -5.36 41.38 -1.26
N GLU A 21 -6.01 40.30 -0.85
CA GLU A 21 -5.47 39.00 -0.48
C GLU A 21 -4.74 38.31 -1.64
N LEU A 22 -5.06 38.65 -2.90
CA LEU A 22 -4.40 38.08 -4.08
C LEU A 22 -3.19 38.90 -4.55
N THR A 23 -2.81 39.97 -3.85
CA THR A 23 -1.70 40.84 -4.26
C THR A 23 -0.36 40.10 -4.16
N GLU A 24 -0.16 39.26 -3.13
CA GLU A 24 1.04 38.42 -3.00
C GLU A 24 1.08 37.33 -4.08
N LEU A 25 -0.08 36.78 -4.43
CA LEU A 25 -0.21 35.79 -5.50
C LEU A 25 0.17 36.37 -6.87
N VAL A 26 -0.09 37.66 -7.11
CA VAL A 26 0.33 38.34 -8.34
C VAL A 26 1.85 38.33 -8.49
N GLU A 27 2.61 38.58 -7.42
CA GLU A 27 4.08 38.56 -7.49
C GLU A 27 4.62 37.16 -7.73
N LEU A 28 4.08 36.15 -7.03
CA LEU A 28 4.48 34.75 -7.23
C LEU A 28 4.21 34.28 -8.68
N LEU A 29 3.06 34.67 -9.24
CA LEU A 29 2.71 34.34 -10.62
C LEU A 29 3.57 35.11 -11.64
N ALA A 30 3.92 36.37 -11.35
CA ALA A 30 4.79 37.16 -12.20
C ALA A 30 6.21 36.57 -12.25
N GLU A 31 6.78 36.22 -11.08
CA GLU A 31 8.08 35.55 -11.00
C GLU A 31 8.07 34.21 -11.73
N ASN A 32 7.02 33.39 -11.53
CA ASN A 32 6.90 32.12 -12.24
C ASN A 32 6.76 32.30 -13.76
N THR A 33 6.02 33.32 -14.21
CA THR A 33 5.88 33.64 -15.64
C THR A 33 7.24 33.95 -16.27
N HIS A 34 8.04 34.77 -15.58
CA HIS A 34 9.41 35.07 -15.98
C HIS A 34 10.29 33.81 -16.02
N ASN A 35 10.25 33.00 -14.97
CA ASN A 35 11.06 31.78 -14.87
C ASN A 35 10.72 30.77 -15.98
N VAL A 36 9.45 30.63 -16.34
CA VAL A 36 9.00 29.77 -17.45
C VAL A 36 9.53 30.30 -18.79
N TRP A 37 9.43 31.61 -19.03
CA TRP A 37 9.97 32.25 -20.24
C TRP A 37 11.50 32.09 -20.32
N ALA A 38 12.21 32.36 -19.22
CA ALA A 38 13.67 32.29 -19.15
C ALA A 38 14.15 30.85 -19.39
N ARG A 39 13.52 29.87 -18.75
CA ARG A 39 13.80 28.43 -18.96
C ARG A 39 13.64 28.04 -20.43
N GLN A 40 12.54 28.46 -21.07
CA GLN A 40 12.33 28.16 -22.50
C GLN A 40 13.40 28.80 -23.37
N ARG A 41 13.74 30.07 -23.14
CA ARG A 41 14.77 30.77 -23.91
C ARG A 41 16.15 30.16 -23.74
N LEU A 42 16.52 29.75 -22.54
CA LEU A 42 17.78 29.02 -22.28
C LEU A 42 17.80 27.69 -23.04
N ALA A 43 16.70 26.93 -23.05
CA ALA A 43 16.57 25.69 -23.83
C ALA A 43 16.70 25.93 -25.35
N ASP A 44 16.21 27.07 -25.83
CA ASP A 44 16.35 27.49 -27.24
C ASP A 44 17.77 28.03 -27.56
N GLY A 45 18.71 27.93 -26.63
CA GLY A 45 20.12 28.34 -26.80
C GLY A 45 20.36 29.84 -26.65
N TRP A 46 19.43 30.58 -26.04
CA TRP A 46 19.66 31.98 -25.67
C TRP A 46 20.50 32.07 -24.41
N HIS A 47 21.24 33.17 -24.27
CA HIS A 47 22.02 33.45 -23.07
C HIS A 47 21.99 34.95 -22.74
N TYR A 48 22.42 35.30 -21.54
CA TYR A 48 22.45 36.68 -21.10
C TYR A 48 23.35 37.56 -22.00
N GLY A 49 22.87 38.76 -22.32
CA GLY A 49 23.66 39.82 -22.92
C GLY A 49 23.08 41.19 -22.61
N ARG A 50 23.95 42.19 -22.48
CA ARG A 50 23.55 43.56 -22.07
C ARG A 50 22.51 44.21 -23.00
N GLU A 51 22.48 43.81 -24.26
CA GLU A 51 21.51 44.24 -25.26
C GLU A 51 20.94 43.00 -25.96
N ARG A 52 19.73 43.13 -26.50
CA ARG A 52 19.08 42.06 -27.26
C ARG A 52 19.76 41.92 -28.62
N ASP A 53 20.21 40.71 -28.94
CA ASP A 53 20.85 40.35 -30.20
C ASP A 53 20.31 39.00 -30.65
N ASP A 54 19.35 39.00 -31.58
CA ASP A 54 18.64 37.78 -31.99
C ASP A 54 19.55 36.85 -32.81
N GLU A 55 20.52 37.38 -33.57
CA GLU A 55 21.48 36.59 -34.35
C GLU A 55 22.42 35.81 -33.43
N ARG A 56 22.88 36.44 -32.35
CA ARG A 56 23.73 35.81 -31.34
C ARG A 56 22.96 35.20 -30.18
N ARG A 57 21.63 35.20 -30.25
CA ARG A 57 20.70 34.69 -29.21
C ARG A 57 20.99 35.27 -27.83
N LYS A 58 21.11 36.59 -27.73
CA LYS A 58 21.30 37.30 -26.44
C LYS A 58 20.03 38.05 -26.05
N HIS A 59 19.68 37.97 -24.76
CA HIS A 59 18.57 38.74 -24.21
C HIS A 59 18.92 39.34 -22.84
N PRO A 60 18.64 40.64 -22.61
CA PRO A 60 19.01 41.32 -21.35
C PRO A 60 18.19 40.86 -20.15
N CYS A 61 17.00 40.31 -20.38
CA CYS A 61 16.13 39.81 -19.32
C CYS A 61 16.46 38.38 -18.86
N LEU A 62 17.50 37.71 -19.39
CA LEU A 62 17.92 36.39 -18.90
C LEU A 62 18.72 36.51 -17.59
N VAL A 63 18.07 37.04 -16.56
CA VAL A 63 18.58 37.26 -15.19
C VAL A 63 17.51 36.81 -14.18
N ALA A 64 17.82 36.77 -12.89
CA ALA A 64 16.83 36.45 -11.87
C ALA A 64 15.69 37.49 -11.87
N TYR A 65 14.48 37.09 -11.46
CA TYR A 65 13.32 37.99 -11.46
C TYR A 65 13.61 39.28 -10.68
N ASP A 66 14.24 39.18 -9.51
CA ASP A 66 14.62 40.34 -8.68
C ASP A 66 15.54 41.35 -9.38
N GLU A 67 16.33 40.89 -10.36
CA GLU A 67 17.29 41.69 -11.12
C GLU A 67 16.68 42.30 -12.39
N LEU A 68 15.42 41.99 -12.71
CA LEU A 68 14.73 42.58 -13.86
C LEU A 68 14.47 44.08 -13.67
N PRO A 69 14.47 44.85 -14.78
CA PRO A 69 13.90 46.18 -14.78
C PRO A 69 12.44 46.17 -14.34
N GLU A 70 12.03 47.18 -13.57
CA GLU A 70 10.66 47.26 -13.05
C GLU A 70 9.59 47.26 -14.15
N SER A 71 9.92 47.75 -15.35
CA SER A 71 9.05 47.70 -16.52
C SER A 71 8.75 46.28 -17.01
N GLU A 72 9.74 45.38 -16.91
CA GLU A 72 9.59 43.96 -17.30
C GLU A 72 8.82 43.21 -16.22
N LYS A 73 9.15 43.42 -14.94
CA LYS A 73 8.35 42.91 -13.81
C LYS A 73 6.89 43.33 -13.93
N GLN A 74 6.64 44.59 -14.30
CA GLN A 74 5.28 45.09 -14.48
C GLN A 74 4.54 44.41 -15.64
N TYR A 75 5.24 43.99 -16.70
CA TYR A 75 4.64 43.23 -17.80
C TYR A 75 4.17 41.84 -17.32
N ASP A 76 5.01 41.15 -16.55
CA ASP A 76 4.66 39.84 -15.97
C ASP A 76 3.51 39.97 -14.96
N ARG A 77 3.53 41.00 -14.11
CA ARG A 77 2.41 41.30 -13.19
C ARG A 77 1.12 41.58 -13.93
N ASN A 78 1.15 42.35 -15.02
CA ASN A 78 -0.05 42.62 -15.81
C ASN A 78 -0.65 41.32 -16.38
N THR A 79 0.19 40.39 -16.83
CA THR A 79 -0.22 39.06 -17.31
C THR A 79 -0.85 38.24 -16.19
N ALA A 80 -0.23 38.22 -15.00
CA ALA A 80 -0.77 37.56 -13.81
C ALA A 80 -2.11 38.17 -13.37
N ILE A 81 -2.21 39.50 -13.32
CA ILE A 81 -3.43 40.23 -12.94
C ILE A 81 -4.60 39.90 -13.86
N GLU A 82 -4.39 39.95 -15.18
CA GLU A 82 -5.46 39.64 -16.13
C GLU A 82 -5.87 38.17 -16.07
N THR A 83 -4.93 37.26 -15.86
CA THR A 83 -5.22 35.83 -15.64
C THR A 83 -6.13 35.63 -14.42
N LEU A 84 -5.79 36.24 -13.28
CA LEU A 84 -6.58 36.15 -12.06
C LEU A 84 -7.98 36.79 -12.23
N LYS A 85 -8.07 37.93 -12.92
CA LYS A 85 -9.38 38.55 -13.20
C LYS A 85 -10.26 37.67 -14.09
N VAL A 86 -9.68 36.96 -15.06
CA VAL A 86 -10.41 36.01 -15.90
C VAL A 86 -10.95 34.85 -15.05
N ILE A 87 -10.14 34.29 -14.16
CA ILE A 87 -10.55 33.21 -13.24
C ILE A 87 -11.75 33.65 -12.39
N LEU A 88 -11.67 34.84 -11.77
CA LEU A 88 -12.79 35.40 -10.99
C LEU A 88 -14.02 35.69 -11.87
N LYS A 89 -13.83 36.20 -13.10
CA LYS A 89 -14.91 36.47 -14.06
C LYS A 89 -15.67 35.20 -14.47
N LEU A 90 -14.98 34.07 -14.51
CA LEU A 90 -15.54 32.75 -14.83
C LEU A 90 -16.26 32.09 -13.64
N GLY A 91 -16.32 32.75 -12.48
CA GLY A 91 -17.07 32.31 -11.30
C GLY A 91 -16.28 31.40 -10.35
N TYR A 92 -14.97 31.29 -10.52
CA TYR A 92 -14.11 30.55 -9.59
C TYR A 92 -13.73 31.43 -8.39
N GLU A 93 -13.68 30.82 -7.21
CA GLU A 93 -13.15 31.44 -6.00
C GLU A 93 -11.72 30.94 -5.74
N LEU A 94 -10.82 31.86 -5.42
CA LEU A 94 -9.43 31.56 -5.07
C LEU A 94 -9.26 31.71 -3.57
N GLY A 95 -9.05 30.59 -2.88
CA GLY A 95 -8.75 30.55 -1.45
C GLY A 95 -7.35 30.00 -1.21
N PHE A 96 -6.64 30.56 -0.23
CA PHE A 96 -5.45 29.91 0.32
C PHE A 96 -5.89 28.64 1.06
N PRO A 97 -5.19 27.50 0.92
CA PRO A 97 -5.60 26.22 1.52
C PRO A 97 -5.81 26.25 3.04
N ASN A 98 -5.31 27.27 3.73
CA ASN A 98 -5.59 27.63 5.12
C ASN A 98 -5.75 29.16 5.20
N GLY A 99 -6.70 29.68 5.99
CA GLY A 99 -6.98 31.12 6.10
C GLY A 99 -5.76 32.00 6.39
N ASP A 100 -5.82 33.23 5.88
CA ASP A 100 -4.94 34.42 6.06
C ASP A 100 -3.48 34.21 6.58
N PRO A 101 -2.45 34.31 5.71
CA PRO A 101 -1.03 34.28 6.11
C PRO A 101 -0.60 35.45 6.99
N THR A 102 -1.39 36.53 7.08
CA THR A 102 -0.96 37.79 7.71
C THR A 102 -1.01 37.79 9.25
N THR A 103 -1.46 36.70 9.89
CA THR A 103 -1.35 36.53 11.36
C THR A 103 -0.11 35.74 11.80
N GLY A 104 0.76 35.33 10.87
CA GLY A 104 1.94 34.51 11.16
C GLY A 104 3.31 35.11 10.78
N ALA A 105 3.39 36.39 10.43
CA ALA A 105 4.67 37.06 10.14
C ALA A 105 5.44 37.40 11.43
N GLY A 106 5.75 36.37 12.21
CA GLY A 106 6.81 36.37 13.20
C GLY A 106 8.01 35.67 12.59
N THR A 107 8.97 36.46 12.12
CA THR A 107 10.39 36.15 11.94
C THR A 107 10.80 34.67 11.92
N ALA A 108 11.38 34.24 10.80
CA ALA A 108 12.33 33.13 10.73
C ALA A 108 13.34 33.21 11.89
N LYS A 109 13.10 32.42 12.94
CA LYS A 109 14.01 31.95 14.00
C LYS A 109 13.20 31.18 15.04
N SER A 110 13.00 29.90 14.79
CA SER A 110 13.19 28.85 15.80
C SER A 110 12.95 27.49 15.15
N THR A 111 13.95 26.63 15.24
CA THR A 111 13.78 25.19 15.36
C THR A 111 12.79 24.92 16.51
N VAL A 112 11.50 25.03 16.22
CA VAL A 112 10.43 24.50 17.07
C VAL A 112 10.32 23.03 16.70
N SER A 113 10.41 22.17 17.71
CA SER A 113 10.32 20.72 17.57
C SER A 113 9.05 20.33 16.80
N LEU A 114 9.22 19.84 15.56
CA LEU A 114 8.15 19.21 14.75
C LEU A 114 7.42 18.09 15.52
N GLY A 115 8.03 17.54 16.57
CA GLY A 115 7.55 16.33 17.26
C GLY A 115 6.15 16.46 17.88
N ASP A 116 5.83 17.57 18.53
CA ASP A 116 4.55 17.73 19.24
C ASP A 116 3.36 17.97 18.28
N GLU A 117 3.62 18.57 17.12
CA GLU A 117 2.62 18.76 16.08
C GLU A 117 2.39 17.47 15.29
N VAL A 118 3.46 16.75 14.93
CA VAL A 118 3.39 15.47 14.21
C VAL A 118 2.59 14.43 15.01
N ALA A 119 2.70 14.42 16.34
CA ALA A 119 1.97 13.49 17.19
C ALA A 119 0.44 13.58 17.06
N LYS A 120 -0.11 14.72 16.61
CA LYS A 120 -1.55 14.97 16.49
C LYS A 120 -2.10 14.77 15.07
N LEU A 121 -1.25 14.65 14.06
CA LEU A 121 -1.67 14.55 12.65
C LEU A 121 -2.45 13.25 12.39
N ASN A 122 -3.58 13.34 11.68
CA ASN A 122 -4.26 12.15 11.19
C ASN A 122 -3.51 11.54 9.99
N LEU A 123 -3.92 10.35 9.52
CA LEU A 123 -3.22 9.66 8.44
C LEU A 123 -3.15 10.48 7.15
N SER A 124 -4.25 11.11 6.73
CA SER A 124 -4.28 11.95 5.52
C SER A 124 -3.30 13.14 5.60
N SER A 125 -3.18 13.76 6.78
CA SER A 125 -2.24 14.85 7.00
C SER A 125 -0.79 14.37 7.00
N VAL A 126 -0.52 13.19 7.55
CA VAL A 126 0.83 12.58 7.51
C VAL A 126 1.22 12.21 6.09
N ILE A 127 0.33 11.56 5.33
CA ILE A 127 0.55 11.22 3.91
C ILE A 127 0.82 12.50 3.11
N SER A 128 0.05 13.56 3.34
CA SER A 128 0.25 14.85 2.66
C SER A 128 1.62 15.46 2.98
N LEU A 129 2.02 15.46 4.26
CA LEU A 129 3.33 15.94 4.70
C LEU A 129 4.46 15.12 4.04
N TRP A 130 4.30 13.79 4.01
CA TRP A 130 5.24 12.88 3.34
C TRP A 130 5.25 13.03 1.82
N HIS A 131 4.20 13.49 1.16
CA HIS A 131 4.28 13.74 -0.29
C HIS A 131 4.84 15.11 -0.64
N GLN A 132 4.80 16.07 0.28
CA GLN A 132 5.28 17.43 0.08
C GLN A 132 6.71 17.65 0.59
N HIS A 133 7.26 16.72 1.36
CA HIS A 133 8.62 16.87 1.87
C HIS A 133 9.67 16.83 0.76
N THR A 134 10.77 17.51 1.04
CA THR A 134 12.00 17.44 0.25
C THR A 134 13.05 16.69 1.09
N PRO A 135 13.56 15.54 0.60
CA PRO A 135 14.52 14.72 1.35
C PRO A 135 15.76 15.50 1.83
N GLU A 136 16.20 16.50 1.06
CA GLU A 136 17.34 17.37 1.38
C GLU A 136 17.08 18.29 2.58
N GLU A 137 15.83 18.74 2.78
CA GLU A 137 15.48 19.56 3.95
C GLU A 137 15.47 18.72 5.22
N TRP A 138 15.07 17.44 5.11
CA TRP A 138 14.92 16.54 6.25
C TRP A 138 16.18 15.76 6.57
N SER A 139 17.15 15.69 5.64
CA SER A 139 18.35 14.85 5.77
C SER A 139 19.16 15.12 7.04
N ASN A 140 19.08 16.35 7.59
CA ASN A 140 19.80 16.78 8.79
C ASN A 140 18.99 16.62 10.09
N SER A 141 17.82 15.96 10.07
CA SER A 141 16.94 15.82 11.23
C SER A 141 16.39 14.40 11.37
N PRO A 142 17.18 13.45 11.90
CA PRO A 142 16.72 12.08 12.19
C PRO A 142 15.47 12.04 13.06
N ASP A 143 15.33 12.98 14.00
CA ASP A 143 14.16 13.12 14.86
C ASP A 143 12.86 13.35 14.08
N THR A 144 12.91 14.05 12.95
CA THR A 144 11.73 14.26 12.08
C THR A 144 11.24 12.94 11.52
N TYR A 145 12.15 12.12 10.97
CA TYR A 145 11.83 10.78 10.47
C TYR A 145 11.37 9.85 11.59
N CYS A 146 11.99 9.91 12.77
CA CYS A 146 11.58 9.13 13.95
C CYS A 146 10.15 9.48 14.40
N ASN A 147 9.84 10.78 14.55
CA ASN A 147 8.53 11.25 15.00
C ASN A 147 7.43 10.90 14.00
N LEU A 148 7.70 11.11 12.71
CA LEU A 148 6.74 10.79 11.64
C LEU A 148 6.55 9.28 11.52
N GLY A 149 7.64 8.50 11.47
CA GLY A 149 7.59 7.04 11.40
C GLY A 149 6.85 6.43 12.60
N GLN A 150 7.09 6.94 13.81
CA GLN A 150 6.36 6.50 15.00
C GLN A 150 4.87 6.85 14.94
N ARG A 151 4.51 8.05 14.43
CA ARG A 151 3.11 8.43 14.25
C ARG A 151 2.40 7.51 13.26
N VAL A 152 3.03 7.24 12.11
CA VAL A 152 2.49 6.34 11.09
C VAL A 152 2.33 4.91 11.63
N LEU A 153 3.29 4.42 12.41
CA LEU A 153 3.16 3.11 13.09
C LEU A 153 1.97 3.06 14.05
N LYS A 154 1.71 4.14 14.81
CA LYS A 154 0.53 4.23 15.69
C LYS A 154 -0.78 4.23 14.92
N LEU A 155 -0.81 4.86 13.74
CA LEU A 155 -1.96 4.88 12.84
C LEU A 155 -2.15 3.56 12.07
N GLY A 156 -1.27 2.57 12.27
CA GLY A 156 -1.43 1.25 11.67
C GLY A 156 -0.96 1.14 10.21
N GLU A 157 -0.03 2.01 9.79
CA GLU A 157 0.51 2.03 8.43
C GLU A 157 2.00 1.62 8.38
N PRO A 158 2.35 0.37 8.73
CA PRO A 158 3.74 -0.07 8.84
C PRO A 158 4.53 0.01 7.53
N LEU A 159 3.85 -0.02 6.37
CA LEU A 159 4.50 0.08 5.07
C LEU A 159 4.99 1.50 4.81
N LEU A 160 4.13 2.51 5.00
CA LEU A 160 4.53 3.90 4.91
C LEU A 160 5.61 4.26 5.95
N ALA A 161 5.49 3.72 7.17
CA ALA A 161 6.51 3.92 8.19
C ALA A 161 7.86 3.35 7.76
N TYR A 162 7.88 2.17 7.12
CA TYR A 162 9.10 1.59 6.56
C TYR A 162 9.73 2.54 5.54
N ASP A 163 8.95 3.13 4.64
CA ASP A 163 9.46 4.03 3.60
C ASP A 163 10.10 5.29 4.22
N ILE A 164 9.40 5.95 5.15
CA ILE A 164 9.88 7.12 5.89
C ILE A 164 11.20 6.81 6.62
N LEU A 165 11.24 5.70 7.36
CA LEU A 165 12.39 5.35 8.19
C LEU A 165 13.59 4.89 7.36
N THR A 166 13.34 4.21 6.24
CA THR A 166 14.39 3.82 5.29
C THR A 166 15.04 5.04 4.66
N GLU A 167 14.27 6.08 4.36
CA GLU A 167 14.84 7.33 3.86
C GLU A 167 15.69 8.05 4.91
N GLY A 168 15.21 8.17 6.15
CA GLY A 168 16.01 8.74 7.24
C GLY A 168 17.33 8.01 7.46
N LEU A 169 17.35 6.69 7.26
CA LEU A 169 18.58 5.88 7.36
C LEU A 169 19.57 6.12 6.22
N LYS A 170 19.15 6.70 5.07
CA LYS A 170 20.10 7.07 4.00
C LYS A 170 21.05 8.17 4.48
N SER A 171 20.55 9.15 5.24
CA SER A 171 21.38 10.23 5.80
C SER A 171 22.00 9.87 7.14
N SER A 172 21.35 9.00 7.93
CA SER A 172 21.82 8.61 9.27
C SER A 172 21.84 7.08 9.46
N PRO A 173 22.72 6.33 8.77
CA PRO A 173 22.70 4.86 8.76
C PRO A 173 22.94 4.20 10.13
N THR A 174 23.63 4.90 11.03
CA THR A 174 24.00 4.42 12.36
C THR A 174 23.03 4.88 13.46
N ASP A 175 21.98 5.62 13.12
CA ASP A 175 20.99 6.05 14.11
C ASP A 175 20.27 4.82 14.70
N VAL A 176 20.31 4.68 16.02
CA VAL A 176 19.76 3.51 16.71
C VAL A 176 18.23 3.55 16.68
N ARG A 177 17.63 4.73 16.87
CA ARG A 177 16.18 4.87 16.98
C ARG A 177 15.49 4.62 15.64
N LEU A 178 16.05 5.14 14.54
CA LEU A 178 15.56 4.85 13.19
C LEU A 178 15.62 3.34 12.90
N ARG A 179 16.72 2.67 13.25
CA ARG A 179 16.87 1.22 13.06
C ARG A 179 15.89 0.40 13.91
N GLN A 180 15.64 0.81 15.16
CA GLN A 180 14.62 0.20 16.02
C GLN A 180 13.20 0.36 15.45
N LEU A 181 12.84 1.58 15.05
CA LEU A 181 11.52 1.86 14.45
C LEU A 181 11.35 1.12 13.12
N LEU A 182 12.40 1.03 12.30
CA LEU A 182 12.37 0.27 11.04
C LEU A 182 12.15 -1.22 11.31
N ALA A 183 12.83 -1.78 12.32
CA ALA A 183 12.62 -3.15 12.73
C ALA A 183 11.20 -3.39 13.26
N LEU A 184 10.63 -2.42 13.99
CA LEU A 184 9.24 -2.48 14.44
C LEU A 184 8.26 -2.42 13.25
N ALA A 185 8.52 -1.58 12.25
CA ALA A 185 7.73 -1.51 11.01
C ALA A 185 7.75 -2.85 10.27
N LEU A 186 8.93 -3.44 10.09
CA LEU A 186 9.12 -4.77 9.51
C LEU A 186 8.39 -5.87 10.30
N ALA A 187 8.48 -5.85 11.63
CA ALA A 187 7.78 -6.85 12.46
C ALA A 187 6.25 -6.70 12.36
N ARG A 188 5.73 -5.47 12.29
CA ARG A 188 4.29 -5.20 12.15
C ARG A 188 3.76 -5.51 10.74
N SER A 189 4.60 -5.43 9.70
CA SER A 189 4.23 -5.82 8.33
C SER A 189 4.33 -7.32 8.05
N GLY A 190 4.74 -8.13 9.05
CA GLY A 190 4.88 -9.58 8.94
C GLY A 190 6.29 -10.07 8.55
N ALA A 191 7.22 -9.16 8.24
CA ALA A 191 8.61 -9.47 7.88
C ALA A 191 9.50 -9.75 9.10
N SER A 192 9.05 -10.62 10.01
CA SER A 192 9.68 -10.87 11.32
C SER A 192 11.13 -11.33 11.23
N SER A 193 11.50 -12.09 10.20
CA SER A 193 12.89 -12.52 9.97
C SER A 193 13.83 -11.36 9.64
N ARG A 194 13.37 -10.38 8.83
CA ARG A 194 14.18 -9.20 8.48
C ARG A 194 14.33 -8.25 9.67
N ALA A 195 13.23 -8.04 10.41
CA ALA A 195 13.26 -7.32 11.67
C ALA A 195 14.26 -7.94 12.65
N ASN A 196 14.22 -9.28 12.80
CA ASN A 196 15.11 -10.02 13.68
C ASN A 196 16.59 -9.82 13.32
N ALA A 197 16.95 -9.94 12.02
CA ALA A 197 18.32 -9.76 11.56
C ALA A 197 18.86 -8.35 11.89
N LEU A 198 18.05 -7.31 11.67
CA LEU A 198 18.41 -5.92 11.99
C LEU A 198 18.61 -5.72 13.51
N LEU A 199 17.73 -6.28 14.34
CA LEU A 199 17.83 -6.17 15.80
C LEU A 199 18.98 -7.01 16.37
N MET A 200 19.28 -8.16 15.77
CA MET A 200 20.46 -8.93 16.09
C MET A 200 21.71 -8.14 15.78
N GLN A 201 21.78 -7.44 14.65
CA GLN A 201 22.90 -6.55 14.36
C GLN A 201 23.06 -5.46 15.43
N LEU A 202 21.98 -4.75 15.79
CA LEU A 202 22.01 -3.75 16.88
C LEU A 202 22.53 -4.35 18.20
N ARG A 203 22.09 -5.57 18.53
CA ARG A 203 22.55 -6.29 19.72
C ARG A 203 24.05 -6.64 19.67
N HIS A 204 24.56 -7.04 18.51
CA HIS A 204 26.00 -7.29 18.31
C HIS A 204 26.82 -5.98 18.39
N GLU A 205 26.24 -4.85 17.97
CA GLU A 205 26.79 -3.51 18.15
C GLU A 205 26.72 -3.00 19.60
N GLY A 206 26.17 -3.80 20.53
CA GLY A 206 26.11 -3.50 21.96
C GLY A 206 24.81 -2.86 22.44
N GLN A 207 23.82 -2.65 21.57
CA GLN A 207 22.51 -2.12 21.96
C GLN A 207 21.69 -3.19 22.67
N ARG A 208 21.52 -3.02 23.99
CA ARG A 208 20.79 -3.95 24.87
C ARG A 208 19.71 -3.26 25.71
N ASP A 209 19.27 -2.09 25.26
CA ASP A 209 18.14 -1.37 25.84
C ASP A 209 16.84 -2.15 25.67
N GLU A 210 15.83 -1.77 26.47
CA GLU A 210 14.52 -2.45 26.49
C GLU A 210 13.85 -2.49 25.11
N GLU A 211 13.95 -1.42 24.31
CA GLU A 211 13.31 -1.35 23.00
C GLU A 211 13.93 -2.37 22.05
N THR A 212 15.27 -2.38 21.93
CA THR A 212 15.98 -3.33 21.06
C THR A 212 15.67 -4.78 21.43
N LEU A 213 15.84 -5.15 22.70
CA LEU A 213 15.63 -6.53 23.14
C LEU A 213 14.14 -6.91 23.13
N GLY A 214 13.24 -5.97 23.44
CA GLY A 214 11.80 -6.18 23.43
C GLY A 214 11.25 -6.45 22.04
N ILE A 215 11.70 -5.70 21.02
CA ILE A 215 11.33 -5.98 19.62
C ILE A 215 12.02 -7.26 19.15
N LEU A 216 13.27 -7.52 19.53
CA LEU A 216 13.97 -8.75 19.16
C LEU A 216 13.23 -9.98 19.68
N ALA A 217 12.84 -9.97 20.95
CA ALA A 217 12.05 -11.03 21.55
C ALA A 217 10.68 -11.20 20.88
N ARG A 218 10.02 -10.09 20.51
CA ARG A 218 8.78 -10.10 19.72
C ARG A 218 8.97 -10.81 18.39
N THR A 219 10.03 -10.54 17.64
CA THR A 219 10.25 -11.20 16.34
C THR A 219 10.40 -12.72 16.48
N HIS A 220 11.05 -13.20 17.54
CA HIS A 220 11.10 -14.64 17.85
C HIS A 220 9.74 -15.21 18.27
N LYS A 221 8.91 -14.43 18.98
CA LYS A 221 7.53 -14.81 19.31
C LYS A 221 6.65 -14.92 18.05
N ASP A 222 6.78 -13.99 17.11
CA ASP A 222 6.06 -14.02 15.84
C ASP A 222 6.53 -15.22 14.97
N MET A 223 7.84 -15.49 14.91
CA MET A 223 8.35 -16.69 14.23
C MET A 223 7.91 -17.99 14.93
N TRP A 224 7.73 -17.99 16.25
CA TRP A 224 7.18 -19.13 16.99
C TRP A 224 5.73 -19.43 16.62
N THR A 225 4.88 -18.41 16.45
CA THR A 225 3.48 -18.61 16.06
C THR A 225 3.35 -19.06 14.60
N GLN A 226 4.26 -18.63 13.74
CA GLN A 226 4.33 -19.02 12.31
C GLN A 226 4.98 -20.39 12.08
N ALA A 227 5.85 -20.86 13.00
CA ALA A 227 6.61 -22.08 12.82
C ALA A 227 5.71 -23.34 12.77
N VAL A 228 5.75 -24.02 11.63
CA VAL A 228 5.10 -25.33 11.42
C VAL A 228 5.96 -26.47 11.95
N ASP A 229 7.29 -26.39 11.81
CA ASP A 229 8.21 -27.40 12.29
C ASP A 229 8.31 -27.38 13.83
N PRO A 230 8.08 -28.52 14.52
CA PRO A 230 8.11 -28.56 15.98
C PRO A 230 9.46 -28.20 16.61
N VAL A 231 10.58 -28.51 15.95
CA VAL A 231 11.93 -28.23 16.46
C VAL A 231 12.18 -26.72 16.41
N GLU A 232 11.92 -26.11 15.27
CA GLU A 232 12.06 -24.67 15.09
C GLU A 232 11.08 -23.91 15.97
N ARG A 233 9.83 -24.37 16.09
CA ARG A 233 8.84 -23.80 17.01
C ARG A 233 9.37 -23.79 18.45
N LYS A 234 9.97 -24.88 18.93
CA LYS A 234 10.56 -24.95 20.26
C LYS A 234 11.78 -24.04 20.42
N ARG A 235 12.61 -23.91 19.37
CA ARG A 235 13.78 -23.01 19.35
C ARG A 235 13.34 -21.55 19.44
N GLN A 236 12.39 -21.14 18.62
CA GLN A 236 11.87 -19.77 18.57
C GLN A 236 11.22 -19.35 19.89
N LEU A 237 10.42 -20.23 20.50
CA LEU A 237 9.83 -19.98 21.83
C LEU A 237 10.92 -19.78 22.90
N ARG A 238 11.97 -20.60 22.89
CA ARG A 238 13.08 -20.47 23.83
C ARG A 238 13.81 -19.14 23.67
N LEU A 239 14.13 -18.76 22.43
CA LEU A 239 14.81 -17.48 22.14
C LEU A 239 13.96 -16.29 22.57
N ALA A 240 12.65 -16.31 22.29
CA ALA A 240 11.73 -15.28 22.74
C ALA A 240 11.72 -15.17 24.28
N CYS A 241 11.65 -16.30 25.00
CA CYS A 241 11.74 -16.29 26.47
C CYS A 241 13.05 -15.66 26.95
N THR A 242 14.19 -16.09 26.38
CA THR A 242 15.51 -15.61 26.77
C THR A 242 15.63 -14.10 26.61
N PHE A 243 15.24 -13.55 25.45
CA PHE A 243 15.40 -12.12 25.20
C PHE A 243 14.42 -11.25 26.00
N TYR A 244 13.17 -11.69 26.20
CA TYR A 244 12.25 -10.97 27.10
C TYR A 244 12.74 -10.98 28.56
N SER A 245 13.27 -12.12 29.04
CA SER A 245 13.87 -12.19 30.38
C SER A 245 15.11 -11.30 30.51
N GLU A 246 16.03 -11.34 29.54
CA GLU A 246 17.22 -10.47 29.51
C GLU A 246 16.83 -8.98 29.56
N ALA A 247 15.84 -8.58 28.77
CA ALA A 247 15.36 -7.20 28.74
C ALA A 247 14.72 -6.78 30.08
N TYR A 248 13.89 -7.64 30.68
CA TYR A 248 13.22 -7.37 31.95
C TYR A 248 14.19 -7.34 33.14
N GLU A 249 15.17 -8.23 33.17
CA GLU A 249 16.20 -8.26 34.22
C GLU A 249 17.05 -6.99 34.23
N THR A 250 17.26 -6.39 33.06
CA THR A 250 18.08 -5.18 32.89
C THR A 250 17.29 -3.90 33.16
N ASN A 251 16.05 -3.80 32.65
CA ASN A 251 15.31 -2.53 32.61
C ASN A 251 14.10 -2.50 33.56
N HIS A 252 13.61 -3.66 33.98
CA HIS A 252 12.40 -3.81 34.81
C HIS A 252 11.12 -3.20 34.22
N GLY A 253 11.06 -2.97 32.91
CA GLY A 253 9.88 -2.43 32.23
C GLY A 253 8.72 -3.43 32.19
N TYR A 254 7.51 -2.89 32.30
CA TYR A 254 6.29 -3.72 32.38
C TYR A 254 6.01 -4.48 31.08
N TYR A 255 6.32 -3.90 29.91
CA TYR A 255 6.10 -4.52 28.60
C TYR A 255 6.94 -5.78 28.41
N THR A 256 8.24 -5.73 28.72
CA THR A 256 9.10 -6.91 28.64
C THR A 256 8.78 -7.91 29.75
N GLY A 257 8.44 -7.43 30.95
CA GLY A 257 8.03 -8.28 32.07
C GLY A 257 6.76 -9.08 31.80
N ILE A 258 5.71 -8.48 31.22
CA ILE A 258 4.45 -9.19 30.96
C ILE A 258 4.59 -10.22 29.84
N ASN A 259 5.40 -9.91 28.82
CA ASN A 259 5.69 -10.87 27.77
C ASN A 259 6.56 -12.02 28.29
N ALA A 260 7.52 -11.75 29.18
CA ALA A 260 8.27 -12.81 29.88
C ALA A 260 7.34 -13.69 30.73
N ALA A 261 6.37 -13.11 31.45
CA ALA A 261 5.36 -13.85 32.20
C ALA A 261 4.48 -14.71 31.28
N THR A 262 3.99 -14.13 30.18
CA THR A 262 3.17 -14.81 29.17
C THR A 262 3.90 -16.01 28.58
N LEU A 263 5.14 -15.83 28.11
CA LEU A 263 5.90 -16.94 27.54
C LEU A 263 6.34 -17.96 28.61
N GLY A 264 6.54 -17.52 29.85
CA GLY A 264 6.76 -18.39 31.00
C GLY A 264 5.56 -19.31 31.24
N LEU A 265 4.34 -18.76 31.19
CA LEU A 265 3.09 -19.53 31.30
C LEU A 265 3.00 -20.55 30.16
N LEU A 266 3.16 -20.10 28.91
CA LEU A 266 3.11 -20.95 27.72
C LEU A 266 4.18 -22.06 27.71
N SER A 267 5.31 -21.84 28.38
CA SER A 267 6.38 -22.82 28.55
C SER A 267 6.19 -23.76 29.74
N GLY A 268 5.04 -23.69 30.44
CA GLY A 268 4.71 -24.53 31.61
C GLY A 268 5.35 -24.07 32.92
N LYS A 269 5.94 -22.87 32.98
CA LYS A 269 6.56 -22.30 34.20
C LYS A 269 5.57 -21.43 34.96
N GLU A 270 4.43 -22.00 35.33
CA GLU A 270 3.29 -21.24 35.86
C GLU A 270 3.61 -20.41 37.12
N ALA A 271 4.34 -20.99 38.08
CA ALA A 271 4.69 -20.30 39.32
C ALA A 271 5.52 -19.03 39.04
N THR A 272 6.55 -19.16 38.19
CA THR A 272 7.40 -18.05 37.77
C THR A 272 6.59 -17.00 36.99
N ALA A 273 5.71 -17.44 36.09
CA ALA A 273 4.84 -16.55 35.32
C ALA A 273 3.92 -15.73 36.22
N ARG A 274 3.27 -16.36 37.21
CA ARG A 274 2.40 -15.68 38.19
C ARG A 274 3.18 -14.68 39.05
N THR A 275 4.38 -15.04 39.50
CA THR A 275 5.24 -14.10 40.27
C THR A 275 5.61 -12.88 39.43
N LEU A 276 6.02 -13.07 38.17
CA LEU A 276 6.34 -11.98 37.25
C LEU A 276 5.12 -11.11 36.96
N ALA A 277 3.96 -11.73 36.66
CA ALA A 277 2.71 -11.01 36.40
C ALA A 277 2.28 -10.16 37.59
N GLN A 278 2.47 -10.63 38.83
CA GLN A 278 2.17 -9.83 40.03
C GLN A 278 3.11 -8.63 40.17
N LYS A 279 4.42 -8.79 39.95
CA LYS A 279 5.38 -7.68 39.96
C LYS A 279 5.06 -6.62 38.91
N VAL A 280 4.72 -7.07 37.69
CA VAL A 280 4.32 -6.20 36.59
C VAL A 280 3.03 -5.46 36.91
N LYS A 281 2.03 -6.15 37.48
CA LYS A 281 0.78 -5.52 37.94
C LYS A 281 1.07 -4.37 38.91
N ASP A 282 1.93 -4.59 39.89
CA ASP A 282 2.27 -3.56 40.88
C ASP A 282 2.98 -2.35 40.23
N ALA A 283 3.84 -2.60 39.24
CA ALA A 283 4.49 -1.53 38.47
C ALA A 283 3.50 -0.71 37.64
N CYS A 284 2.58 -1.36 36.90
CA CYS A 284 1.57 -0.66 36.10
C CYS A 284 0.60 0.17 36.95
N LEU A 285 0.21 -0.32 38.13
CA LEU A 285 -0.65 0.45 39.05
C LEU A 285 0.04 1.73 39.51
N LYS A 286 1.32 1.64 39.88
CA LYS A 286 2.12 2.80 40.29
C LYS A 286 2.30 3.83 39.17
N GLU A 287 2.40 3.38 37.92
CA GLU A 287 2.48 4.27 36.75
C GLU A 287 1.16 4.97 36.47
N LEU A 288 0.03 4.24 36.55
CA LEU A 288 -1.30 4.82 36.38
C LEU A 288 -1.64 5.86 37.46
N GLU A 289 -1.16 5.68 38.70
CA GLU A 289 -1.32 6.68 39.77
C GLU A 289 -0.65 8.04 39.44
N GLN A 290 0.34 8.04 38.55
CA GLN A 290 1.07 9.25 38.14
C GLN A 290 0.48 9.90 36.88
N LEU A 291 -0.41 9.21 36.18
CA LEU A 291 -1.00 9.67 34.93
C LEU A 291 -2.35 10.37 35.18
N PRO A 292 -2.64 11.47 34.48
CA PRO A 292 -3.96 12.08 34.50
C PRO A 292 -5.05 11.11 34.01
N THR A 293 -6.26 11.24 34.55
CA THR A 293 -7.43 10.49 34.08
C THR A 293 -7.66 10.75 32.58
N GLY A 294 -7.76 9.67 31.79
CA GLY A 294 -7.99 9.75 30.34
C GLY A 294 -6.75 10.04 29.49
N ASP A 295 -5.55 10.03 30.08
CA ASP A 295 -4.31 10.20 29.32
C ASP A 295 -4.07 9.01 28.37
N SER A 296 -3.76 9.29 27.10
CA SER A 296 -3.42 8.30 26.08
C SER A 296 -2.28 7.34 26.50
N ARG A 297 -1.36 7.81 27.35
CA ARG A 297 -0.25 7.01 27.89
C ARG A 297 -0.73 5.89 28.81
N SER A 298 -1.95 5.98 29.32
CA SER A 298 -2.56 4.96 30.18
C SER A 298 -2.92 3.67 29.44
N TYR A 299 -2.94 3.69 28.10
CA TYR A 299 -3.30 2.53 27.28
C TYR A 299 -2.47 1.29 27.61
N TRP A 300 -1.14 1.39 27.50
CA TRP A 300 -0.23 0.24 27.66
C TRP A 300 -0.21 -0.31 29.10
N PRO A 301 -0.18 0.52 30.16
CA PRO A 301 -0.36 0.04 31.53
C PRO A 301 -1.69 -0.70 31.75
N LEU A 302 -2.81 -0.20 31.21
CA LEU A 302 -4.12 -0.85 31.34
C LEU A 302 -4.18 -2.18 30.57
N ALA A 303 -3.70 -2.21 29.34
CA ALA A 303 -3.61 -3.43 28.54
C ALA A 303 -2.74 -4.50 29.24
N THR A 304 -1.61 -4.07 29.81
CA THR A 304 -0.70 -4.93 30.58
C THR A 304 -1.33 -5.45 31.86
N LEU A 305 -2.15 -4.64 32.55
CA LEU A 305 -2.93 -5.10 33.70
C LEU A 305 -3.96 -6.16 33.32
N GLY A 306 -4.59 -6.02 32.15
CA GLY A 306 -5.47 -7.05 31.58
C GLY A 306 -4.74 -8.38 31.37
N GLU A 307 -3.56 -8.34 30.74
CA GLU A 307 -2.72 -9.53 30.54
C GLU A 307 -2.28 -10.16 31.87
N ALA A 308 -1.84 -9.34 32.83
CA ALA A 308 -1.44 -9.81 34.15
C ALA A 308 -2.61 -10.47 34.90
N ALA A 309 -3.80 -9.88 34.81
CA ALA A 309 -5.01 -10.43 35.40
C ALA A 309 -5.39 -11.79 34.78
N LEU A 310 -5.26 -11.97 33.46
CA LEU A 310 -5.44 -13.27 32.81
C LEU A 310 -4.47 -14.33 33.36
N ILE A 311 -3.17 -14.03 33.44
CA ILE A 311 -2.15 -14.95 33.96
C ILE A 311 -2.42 -15.31 35.43
N LEU A 312 -2.91 -14.36 36.22
CA LEU A 312 -3.25 -14.56 37.63
C LEU A 312 -4.59 -15.27 37.84
N GLY A 313 -5.41 -15.42 36.79
CA GLY A 313 -6.74 -16.04 36.86
C GLY A 313 -7.83 -15.12 37.40
N ARG A 314 -7.68 -13.80 37.25
CA ARG A 314 -8.61 -12.77 37.71
C ARG A 314 -9.44 -12.25 36.52
N TRP A 315 -10.42 -13.03 36.09
CA TRP A 315 -11.13 -12.83 34.81
C TRP A 315 -11.90 -11.51 34.71
N SER A 316 -12.70 -11.17 35.71
CA SER A 316 -13.45 -9.90 35.74
C SER A 316 -12.51 -8.69 35.74
N GLU A 317 -11.39 -8.78 36.46
CA GLU A 317 -10.38 -7.72 36.43
C GLU A 317 -9.75 -7.59 35.04
N ALA A 318 -9.51 -8.71 34.34
CA ALA A 318 -8.97 -8.66 32.99
C ALA A 318 -9.92 -7.96 32.02
N GLU A 319 -11.21 -8.31 32.05
CA GLU A 319 -12.25 -7.69 31.23
C GLU A 319 -12.35 -6.18 31.48
N ASP A 320 -12.45 -5.76 32.75
CA ASP A 320 -12.53 -4.36 33.12
C ASP A 320 -11.32 -3.55 32.63
N ARG A 321 -10.12 -4.12 32.73
CA ARG A 321 -8.87 -3.47 32.32
C ARG A 321 -8.73 -3.39 30.81
N TYR A 322 -9.09 -4.45 30.09
CA TYR A 322 -9.10 -4.40 28.63
C TYR A 322 -10.18 -3.48 28.07
N ALA A 323 -11.36 -3.40 28.68
CA ALA A 323 -12.39 -2.45 28.29
C ALA A 323 -11.91 -0.99 28.44
N GLN A 324 -11.25 -0.66 29.57
CA GLN A 324 -10.64 0.65 29.78
C GLN A 324 -9.53 0.95 28.77
N ALA A 325 -8.66 -0.03 28.50
CA ALA A 325 -7.60 0.12 27.50
C ALA A 325 -8.19 0.35 26.10
N ALA A 326 -9.19 -0.43 25.70
CA ALA A 326 -9.82 -0.33 24.40
C ALA A 326 -10.53 1.01 24.18
N GLU A 327 -11.12 1.59 25.23
CA GLU A 327 -11.73 2.93 25.16
C GLU A 327 -10.68 4.01 24.85
N ILE A 328 -9.52 3.95 25.49
CA ILE A 328 -8.39 4.88 25.24
C ILE A 328 -7.78 4.62 23.85
N GLY A 329 -7.69 3.35 23.45
CA GLY A 329 -7.14 2.91 22.17
C GLY A 329 -8.10 3.01 21.00
N ARG A 330 -9.26 3.63 21.13
CA ARG A 330 -10.28 3.71 20.06
C ARG A 330 -9.67 4.34 18.79
N GLY A 331 -9.80 3.65 17.66
CA GLY A 331 -9.22 4.05 16.38
C GLY A 331 -7.71 3.74 16.23
N GLN A 332 -7.05 3.19 17.26
CA GLN A 332 -5.65 2.75 17.21
C GLN A 332 -5.57 1.25 16.91
N PHE A 333 -6.05 0.84 15.73
CA PHE A 333 -6.26 -0.57 15.38
C PHE A 333 -4.99 -1.43 15.53
N ALA A 334 -3.81 -0.88 15.25
CA ALA A 334 -2.54 -1.60 15.42
C ALA A 334 -2.23 -1.96 16.88
N GLU A 335 -2.51 -1.06 17.82
CA GLU A 335 -2.30 -1.32 19.24
C GLU A 335 -3.34 -2.31 19.77
N LEU A 336 -4.62 -2.11 19.41
CA LEU A 336 -5.71 -3.01 19.79
C LEU A 336 -5.48 -4.44 19.27
N SER A 337 -5.03 -4.57 18.03
CA SER A 337 -4.73 -5.87 17.41
C SER A 337 -3.59 -6.58 18.15
N SER A 338 -2.51 -5.85 18.50
CA SER A 338 -1.39 -6.42 19.27
C SER A 338 -1.82 -6.90 20.66
N THR A 339 -2.65 -6.13 21.36
CA THR A 339 -3.16 -6.52 22.70
C THR A 339 -4.08 -7.73 22.61
N ARG A 340 -5.00 -7.75 21.64
CA ARG A 340 -5.92 -8.87 21.40
C ARG A 340 -5.16 -10.16 21.08
N ARG A 341 -4.09 -10.09 20.27
CA ARG A 341 -3.21 -11.24 19.96
C ARG A 341 -2.62 -11.86 21.22
N ASN A 342 -2.10 -11.03 22.14
CA ASN A 342 -1.57 -11.52 23.41
C ASN A 342 -2.64 -12.16 24.30
N ALA A 343 -3.80 -11.52 24.41
CA ALA A 343 -4.92 -12.06 25.18
C ALA A 343 -5.35 -13.45 24.65
N ARG A 344 -5.47 -13.61 23.32
CA ARG A 344 -5.76 -14.89 22.66
C ARG A 344 -4.76 -15.98 23.05
N LEU A 345 -3.45 -15.69 22.96
CA LEU A 345 -2.41 -16.65 23.31
C LEU A 345 -2.55 -17.17 24.76
N ILE A 346 -2.84 -16.28 25.70
CA ILE A 346 -3.02 -16.64 27.11
C ILE A 346 -4.30 -17.47 27.29
N LEU A 347 -5.42 -17.01 26.73
CA LEU A 347 -6.73 -17.67 26.88
C LEU A 347 -6.74 -19.08 26.25
N ASP A 348 -6.11 -19.24 25.08
CA ASP A 348 -5.98 -20.52 24.40
C ASP A 348 -5.23 -21.54 25.23
N HIS A 349 -4.10 -21.12 25.79
CA HIS A 349 -3.30 -21.98 26.66
C HIS A 349 -4.06 -22.40 27.91
N LEU A 350 -4.89 -21.50 28.45
CA LEU A 350 -5.72 -21.76 29.63
C LEU A 350 -7.03 -22.51 29.28
N GLY A 351 -7.31 -22.78 28.01
CA GLY A 351 -8.54 -23.44 27.55
C GLY A 351 -9.81 -22.64 27.87
N ARG A 352 -9.74 -21.31 27.81
CA ARG A 352 -10.85 -20.40 28.14
C ARG A 352 -11.52 -19.84 26.90
N ASP A 353 -12.81 -19.53 27.03
CA ASP A 353 -13.56 -18.81 26.00
C ASP A 353 -12.99 -17.40 25.79
N ARG A 354 -12.87 -16.99 24.53
CA ARG A 354 -12.30 -15.71 24.12
C ARG A 354 -13.33 -14.59 24.08
N LYS A 355 -14.61 -14.93 24.01
CA LYS A 355 -15.69 -14.00 23.63
C LYS A 355 -15.74 -12.72 24.46
N ALA A 356 -15.72 -12.83 25.79
CA ALA A 356 -15.84 -11.66 26.67
C ALA A 356 -14.69 -10.65 26.48
N ILE A 357 -13.46 -11.16 26.35
CA ILE A 357 -12.26 -10.33 26.19
C ILE A 357 -12.16 -9.79 24.76
N GLU A 358 -12.52 -10.59 23.76
CA GLU A 358 -12.53 -10.14 22.36
C GLU A 358 -13.56 -9.03 22.12
N GLN A 359 -14.70 -9.06 22.80
CA GLN A 359 -15.71 -7.99 22.75
C GLN A 359 -15.20 -6.64 23.26
N CYS A 360 -14.14 -6.62 24.07
CA CYS A 360 -13.50 -5.37 24.45
C CYS A 360 -12.78 -4.70 23.27
N PHE A 361 -12.27 -5.47 22.30
CA PHE A 361 -11.46 -4.96 21.20
C PHE A 361 -12.28 -4.84 19.91
N ASN A 362 -13.01 -3.72 19.76
CA ASN A 362 -13.75 -3.46 18.54
C ASN A 362 -12.82 -3.00 17.41
N ILE A 363 -12.30 -3.96 16.64
CA ILE A 363 -11.53 -3.72 15.42
C ILE A 363 -12.48 -3.96 14.24
N SER A 364 -12.81 -2.89 13.53
CA SER A 364 -13.73 -2.95 12.41
C SER A 364 -13.25 -3.93 11.34
N ARG A 365 -14.20 -4.56 10.66
CA ARG A 365 -13.96 -5.51 9.58
C ARG A 365 -13.54 -4.79 8.31
N VAL A 366 -12.82 -5.51 7.44
CA VAL A 366 -12.41 -5.01 6.12
C VAL A 366 -13.44 -5.46 5.09
N GLY A 367 -14.04 -4.52 4.37
CA GLY A 367 -14.97 -4.78 3.28
C GLY A 367 -14.27 -4.73 1.92
N VAL A 368 -14.49 -5.74 1.07
CA VAL A 368 -14.20 -5.65 -0.36
C VAL A 368 -15.52 -5.60 -1.12
N PHE A 369 -15.64 -4.66 -2.06
CA PHE A 369 -16.92 -4.35 -2.67
C PHE A 369 -16.89 -4.41 -4.20
N SER A 370 -17.98 -4.94 -4.78
CA SER A 370 -18.29 -4.82 -6.20
C SER A 370 -19.78 -4.57 -6.38
N GLY A 371 -20.17 -3.55 -7.13
CA GLY A 371 -21.57 -3.19 -7.30
C GLY A 371 -21.95 -2.93 -8.75
N HIS A 372 -23.23 -3.14 -9.06
CA HIS A 372 -23.75 -2.75 -10.36
C HIS A 372 -23.64 -1.24 -10.56
N MET A 373 -23.26 -0.85 -11.78
CA MET A 373 -23.37 0.52 -12.22
C MET A 373 -24.83 0.94 -12.33
N ILE A 374 -25.09 2.24 -12.15
CA ILE A 374 -26.40 2.82 -12.39
C ILE A 374 -26.80 2.61 -13.86
N ASP A 375 -28.08 2.37 -14.11
CA ASP A 375 -28.58 2.12 -15.46
C ASP A 375 -28.45 3.37 -16.36
N GLY A 376 -27.88 3.20 -17.54
CA GLY A 376 -27.92 4.21 -18.61
C GLY A 376 -29.31 4.28 -19.26
N ARG A 377 -29.61 5.37 -19.98
CA ARG A 377 -30.92 5.63 -20.62
C ARG A 377 -31.42 4.51 -21.52
N ASP A 378 -30.50 3.82 -22.20
CA ASP A 378 -30.81 2.85 -23.24
C ASP A 378 -30.83 1.40 -22.73
N ARG A 379 -30.72 1.18 -21.40
CA ARG A 379 -30.79 -0.17 -20.84
C ARG A 379 -32.22 -0.69 -20.92
N GLY A 380 -32.44 -1.69 -21.77
CA GLY A 380 -33.78 -2.23 -22.06
C GLY A 380 -34.47 -2.89 -20.85
N ILE A 381 -33.70 -3.54 -19.97
CA ILE A 381 -34.23 -4.17 -18.75
C ILE A 381 -33.62 -3.48 -17.53
N PRO A 382 -34.44 -2.75 -16.75
CA PRO A 382 -33.96 -2.06 -15.55
C PRO A 382 -33.38 -3.04 -14.54
N ARG A 383 -32.22 -2.69 -13.99
CA ARG A 383 -31.47 -3.47 -13.00
C ARG A 383 -31.10 -2.61 -11.79
N PHE A 384 -30.46 -1.47 -12.04
CA PHE A 384 -30.20 -0.46 -11.03
C PHE A 384 -30.61 0.93 -11.53
N PRO A 385 -31.92 1.23 -11.57
CA PRO A 385 -32.42 2.56 -11.95
C PRO A 385 -32.00 3.63 -10.94
N HIS A 386 -31.87 4.87 -11.41
CA HIS A 386 -31.51 6.04 -10.59
C HIS A 386 -32.43 6.22 -9.38
N GLU A 387 -33.71 5.88 -9.50
CA GLU A 387 -34.71 5.99 -8.43
C GLU A 387 -34.40 5.10 -7.22
N LEU A 388 -33.63 4.01 -7.41
CA LEU A 388 -33.25 3.12 -6.32
C LEU A 388 -32.05 3.64 -5.53
N GLU A 389 -31.37 4.71 -5.97
CA GLU A 389 -30.17 5.23 -5.30
C GLU A 389 -30.38 5.43 -3.78
N PRO A 390 -31.45 6.10 -3.29
CA PRO A 390 -31.63 6.33 -1.86
C PRO A 390 -31.85 5.03 -1.08
N ALA A 391 -32.61 4.08 -1.64
CA ALA A 391 -32.90 2.80 -1.01
C ALA A 391 -31.64 1.92 -0.91
N VAL A 392 -30.82 1.90 -1.97
CA VAL A 392 -29.56 1.16 -1.99
C VAL A 392 -28.53 1.79 -1.04
N ARG A 393 -28.44 3.13 -0.99
CA ARG A 393 -27.60 3.85 -0.02
C ARG A 393 -27.96 3.48 1.41
N GLU A 394 -29.26 3.49 1.74
CA GLU A 394 -29.70 3.14 3.09
C GLU A 394 -29.44 1.66 3.41
N ALA A 395 -29.67 0.76 2.46
CA ALA A 395 -29.34 -0.66 2.62
C ALA A 395 -27.85 -0.89 2.87
N LEU A 396 -26.97 -0.20 2.12
CA LEU A 396 -25.52 -0.20 2.33
C LEU A 396 -25.17 0.30 3.73
N ARG A 397 -25.66 1.47 4.11
CA ARG A 397 -25.39 2.08 5.43
C ARG A 397 -25.80 1.17 6.59
N VAL A 398 -26.99 0.56 6.51
CA VAL A 398 -27.46 -0.41 7.52
C VAL A 398 -26.54 -1.62 7.55
N ARG A 399 -26.19 -2.18 6.39
CA ARG A 399 -25.38 -3.40 6.31
C ARG A 399 -23.95 -3.18 6.79
N LEU A 400 -23.30 -2.09 6.39
CA LEU A 400 -21.97 -1.70 6.86
C LEU A 400 -21.94 -1.55 8.37
N LYS A 401 -22.96 -0.91 8.95
CA LYS A 401 -23.09 -0.75 10.41
C LYS A 401 -23.32 -2.08 11.12
N THR A 402 -24.19 -2.95 10.59
CA THR A 402 -24.48 -4.26 11.20
C THR A 402 -23.25 -5.17 11.18
N LEU A 403 -22.44 -5.10 10.13
CA LEU A 403 -21.23 -5.90 9.96
C LEU A 403 -19.99 -5.26 10.60
N ASP A 404 -20.11 -4.05 11.15
CA ASP A 404 -18.99 -3.24 11.65
C ASP A 404 -17.84 -3.10 10.63
N VAL A 405 -18.18 -2.82 9.37
CA VAL A 405 -17.19 -2.56 8.32
C VAL A 405 -16.71 -1.11 8.44
N GLY A 406 -15.40 -0.94 8.67
CA GLY A 406 -14.76 0.36 8.86
C GLY A 406 -13.67 0.68 7.85
N ILE A 407 -13.27 -0.28 7.03
CA ILE A 407 -12.23 -0.14 6.00
C ILE A 407 -12.78 -0.77 4.72
N GLY A 408 -12.75 -0.06 3.59
CA GLY A 408 -13.43 -0.48 2.36
C GLY A 408 -12.56 -0.38 1.11
N PHE A 409 -12.66 -1.40 0.25
CA PHE A 409 -11.96 -1.50 -1.03
C PHE A 409 -12.97 -1.55 -2.20
N ALA A 410 -12.89 -0.63 -3.17
CA ALA A 410 -13.76 -0.61 -4.37
C ALA A 410 -13.12 0.11 -5.58
N SER A 411 -13.72 0.00 -6.78
CA SER A 411 -13.23 0.68 -8.00
C SER A 411 -13.84 2.06 -8.28
N ALA A 412 -14.78 2.51 -7.45
CA ALA A 412 -15.45 3.82 -7.55
C ALA A 412 -16.22 4.06 -8.87
N ALA A 413 -16.78 3.01 -9.48
CA ALA A 413 -17.75 3.18 -10.57
C ALA A 413 -19.05 3.86 -10.09
N CYS A 414 -19.78 4.51 -10.99
CA CYS A 414 -21.10 5.09 -10.68
C CYS A 414 -22.07 4.02 -10.17
N GLY A 415 -23.06 4.39 -9.35
CA GLY A 415 -23.95 3.43 -8.71
C GLY A 415 -23.33 2.80 -7.47
N GLY A 416 -23.24 1.46 -7.43
CA GLY A 416 -22.93 0.71 -6.21
C GLY A 416 -21.63 1.11 -5.53
N ASP A 417 -20.53 1.21 -6.29
CA ASP A 417 -19.20 1.44 -5.71
C ASP A 417 -19.11 2.82 -5.02
N ILE A 418 -19.53 3.89 -5.72
CA ILE A 418 -19.54 5.24 -5.14
C ILE A 418 -20.50 5.30 -3.93
N LEU A 419 -21.65 4.64 -3.98
CA LEU A 419 -22.58 4.60 -2.83
C LEU A 419 -21.99 3.88 -1.63
N PHE A 420 -21.25 2.78 -1.84
CA PHE A 420 -20.53 2.06 -0.81
C PHE A 420 -19.46 2.96 -0.17
N LEU A 421 -18.62 3.59 -0.99
CA LEU A 421 -17.53 4.47 -0.53
C LEU A 421 -18.07 5.68 0.23
N GLU A 422 -19.13 6.33 -0.25
CA GLU A 422 -19.77 7.44 0.45
C GLU A 422 -20.38 7.00 1.79
N SER A 423 -21.10 5.87 1.81
CA SER A 423 -21.73 5.37 3.03
C SER A 423 -20.69 5.02 4.10
N LEU A 424 -19.54 4.47 3.67
CA LEU A 424 -18.43 4.16 4.56
C LEU A 424 -17.75 5.44 5.07
N PHE A 425 -17.52 6.43 4.19
CA PHE A 425 -16.95 7.72 4.57
C PHE A 425 -17.82 8.47 5.57
N ASP A 426 -19.15 8.50 5.36
CA ASP A 426 -20.10 9.14 6.27
C ASP A 426 -20.11 8.51 7.67
N MET A 427 -19.64 7.26 7.79
CA MET A 427 -19.44 6.54 9.05
C MET A 427 -18.03 6.73 9.65
N GLY A 428 -17.16 7.50 9.00
CA GLY A 428 -15.77 7.73 9.42
C GLY A 428 -14.81 6.60 9.05
N GLY A 429 -15.15 5.76 8.07
CA GLY A 429 -14.32 4.65 7.63
C GLY A 429 -13.21 5.04 6.63
N GLU A 430 -12.23 4.15 6.48
CA GLU A 430 -11.10 4.28 5.55
C GLU A 430 -11.46 3.80 4.15
N LEU A 431 -11.05 4.54 3.12
CA LEU A 431 -11.37 4.22 1.72
C LEU A 431 -10.10 3.87 0.95
N HIS A 432 -10.08 2.70 0.33
CA HIS A 432 -9.04 2.26 -0.61
C HIS A 432 -9.67 2.06 -1.99
N ILE A 433 -9.12 2.72 -3.00
CA ILE A 433 -9.69 2.72 -4.35
C ILE A 433 -8.71 2.10 -5.32
N VAL A 434 -9.18 1.16 -6.15
CA VAL A 434 -8.40 0.59 -7.26
C VAL A 434 -9.11 0.88 -8.57
N LEU A 435 -8.54 1.79 -9.37
CA LEU A 435 -9.01 2.08 -10.71
C LEU A 435 -8.53 0.97 -11.67
N PRO A 436 -9.43 0.37 -12.48
CA PRO A 436 -9.03 -0.65 -13.47
C PRO A 436 -8.00 -0.16 -14.48
N TYR A 437 -8.07 1.12 -14.83
CA TYR A 437 -7.13 1.80 -15.69
C TYR A 437 -7.15 3.31 -15.45
N ASN A 438 -6.40 4.09 -16.24
CA ASN A 438 -6.27 5.53 -16.06
C ASN A 438 -7.62 6.25 -15.81
N GLU A 439 -7.54 7.23 -14.91
CA GLU A 439 -8.70 7.94 -14.37
C GLU A 439 -9.56 8.57 -15.48
N GLU A 440 -8.94 9.25 -16.45
CA GLU A 440 -9.68 9.95 -17.50
C GLU A 440 -10.58 9.02 -18.32
N GLN A 441 -10.05 7.85 -18.71
CA GLN A 441 -10.82 6.85 -19.45
C GLN A 441 -11.84 6.17 -18.53
N PHE A 442 -11.48 5.87 -17.28
CA PHE A 442 -12.40 5.25 -16.34
C PHE A 442 -13.61 6.16 -16.05
N VAL A 443 -13.39 7.47 -15.94
CA VAL A 443 -14.48 8.44 -15.78
C VAL A 443 -15.44 8.36 -16.96
N ARG A 444 -14.94 8.29 -18.20
CA ARG A 444 -15.80 8.16 -19.39
C ARG A 444 -16.57 6.85 -19.42
N ASP A 445 -15.93 5.74 -19.06
CA ASP A 445 -16.46 4.41 -19.26
C ASP A 445 -17.35 3.90 -18.12
N SER A 446 -17.14 4.40 -16.90
CA SER A 446 -17.74 3.79 -15.70
C SER A 446 -18.26 4.79 -14.66
N VAL A 447 -18.01 6.09 -14.82
CA VAL A 447 -18.47 7.12 -13.86
C VAL A 447 -19.49 8.06 -14.51
N ALA A 448 -19.13 8.69 -15.61
CA ALA A 448 -19.91 9.70 -16.32
C ALA A 448 -20.78 9.11 -17.44
N ILE A 449 -21.18 7.84 -17.32
CA ILE A 449 -22.04 7.14 -18.30
C ILE A 449 -23.48 7.70 -18.31
N VAL A 450 -23.86 8.43 -17.26
CA VAL A 450 -25.15 9.11 -17.12
C VAL A 450 -24.92 10.63 -17.11
N PRO A 451 -25.03 11.33 -18.27
CA PRO A 451 -24.65 12.74 -18.39
C PRO A 451 -25.43 13.72 -17.51
N TRP A 452 -26.64 13.35 -17.07
CA TRP A 452 -27.47 14.18 -16.17
C TRP A 452 -27.22 13.90 -14.68
N GLY A 453 -26.42 12.89 -14.34
CA GLY A 453 -26.05 12.58 -12.95
C GLY A 453 -24.86 13.41 -12.48
N ASN A 454 -24.71 13.55 -11.16
CA ASN A 454 -23.54 14.20 -10.54
C ASN A 454 -22.41 13.21 -10.20
N TRP A 455 -22.37 12.04 -10.85
CA TRP A 455 -21.42 10.96 -10.54
C TRP A 455 -19.95 11.38 -10.69
N ALA A 456 -19.60 12.21 -11.67
CA ALA A 456 -18.23 12.70 -11.84
C ALA A 456 -17.78 13.62 -10.69
N GLU A 457 -18.70 14.38 -10.09
CA GLU A 457 -18.42 15.18 -8.89
C GLU A 457 -18.23 14.29 -7.67
N ARG A 458 -19.12 13.30 -7.50
CA ARG A 458 -19.06 12.33 -6.40
C ARG A 458 -17.81 11.46 -6.46
N PHE A 459 -17.40 11.04 -7.65
CA PHE A 459 -16.15 10.35 -7.91
C PHE A 459 -14.94 11.17 -7.42
N ARG A 460 -14.81 12.43 -7.87
CA ARG A 460 -13.75 13.33 -7.40
C ARG A 460 -13.76 13.51 -5.88
N ARG A 461 -14.95 13.59 -5.28
CA ARG A 461 -15.10 13.68 -3.83
C ARG A 461 -14.55 12.43 -3.13
N VAL A 462 -14.95 11.22 -3.54
CA VAL A 462 -14.46 9.98 -2.89
C VAL A 462 -12.96 9.78 -3.13
N LEU A 463 -12.43 10.12 -4.30
CA LEU A 463 -10.98 10.09 -4.57
C LEU A 463 -10.22 11.05 -3.63
N SER A 464 -10.71 12.28 -3.43
CA SER A 464 -10.05 13.25 -2.54
C SER A 464 -10.08 12.85 -1.06
N LYS A 465 -10.94 11.89 -0.71
CA LYS A 465 -11.09 11.34 0.65
C LYS A 465 -10.46 9.96 0.80
N ALA A 466 -9.93 9.39 -0.28
CA ALA A 466 -9.33 8.07 -0.24
C ALA A 466 -8.02 8.08 0.56
N THR A 467 -7.85 7.07 1.39
CA THR A 467 -6.58 6.76 2.04
C THR A 467 -5.53 6.39 1.00
N GLU A 468 -5.95 5.66 -0.04
CA GLU A 468 -5.08 5.21 -1.12
C GLU A 468 -5.87 5.09 -2.44
N VAL A 469 -5.23 5.47 -3.55
CA VAL A 469 -5.75 5.26 -4.91
C VAL A 469 -4.67 4.56 -5.74
N ILE A 470 -4.99 3.38 -6.24
CA ILE A 470 -4.10 2.56 -7.09
C ILE A 470 -4.70 2.47 -8.49
N THR A 471 -3.86 2.64 -9.52
CA THR A 471 -4.25 2.36 -10.90
C THR A 471 -3.68 1.00 -11.30
N ALA A 472 -4.55 0.02 -11.58
CA ALA A 472 -4.16 -1.35 -11.86
C ALA A 472 -3.31 -1.46 -13.14
N SER A 473 -3.78 -0.83 -14.21
CA SER A 473 -3.11 -0.76 -15.52
C SER A 473 -3.07 0.67 -16.05
N ASP A 474 -1.92 1.15 -16.55
CA ASP A 474 -1.81 2.56 -17.00
C ASP A 474 -2.71 2.87 -18.22
N GLN A 475 -3.07 1.83 -18.99
CA GLN A 475 -3.94 1.93 -20.15
C GLN A 475 -5.04 0.86 -20.07
N LYS A 476 -6.19 1.17 -20.67
CA LYS A 476 -7.25 0.19 -20.90
C LYS A 476 -6.75 -0.81 -21.95
N LEU A 477 -6.90 -2.10 -21.67
CA LEU A 477 -6.58 -3.16 -22.63
C LEU A 477 -7.62 -3.14 -23.75
N GLU A 478 -7.20 -3.37 -24.99
CA GLU A 478 -8.10 -3.28 -26.15
C GLU A 478 -9.18 -4.37 -26.14
N GLU A 479 -8.94 -5.49 -25.45
CA GLU A 479 -9.85 -6.63 -25.40
C GLU A 479 -10.64 -6.74 -24.11
N GLY A 480 -11.97 -6.76 -24.27
CA GLY A 480 -12.91 -7.26 -23.27
C GLY A 480 -12.90 -6.51 -21.95
N SER A 481 -13.30 -7.22 -20.90
CA SER A 481 -13.48 -6.72 -19.55
C SER A 481 -12.39 -7.20 -18.58
N THR A 482 -11.28 -7.72 -19.12
CA THR A 482 -10.11 -8.21 -18.39
C THR A 482 -9.54 -7.17 -17.43
N SER A 483 -9.52 -5.88 -17.82
CA SER A 483 -9.04 -4.83 -16.92
C SER A 483 -9.88 -4.72 -15.63
N TYR A 484 -11.20 -4.94 -15.72
CA TYR A 484 -12.09 -4.93 -14.56
C TYR A 484 -11.91 -6.20 -13.71
N GLU A 485 -11.75 -7.35 -14.35
CA GLU A 485 -11.47 -8.62 -13.67
C GLU A 485 -10.19 -8.53 -12.85
N TYR A 486 -9.10 -8.09 -13.48
CA TYR A 486 -7.83 -7.85 -12.81
C TYR A 486 -7.93 -6.83 -11.67
N ALA A 487 -8.72 -5.77 -11.84
CA ALA A 487 -8.96 -4.79 -10.77
C ALA A 487 -9.71 -5.40 -9.57
N ASN A 488 -10.72 -6.24 -9.82
CA ASN A 488 -11.48 -6.93 -8.78
C ASN A 488 -10.59 -7.92 -8.00
N GLU A 489 -9.74 -8.69 -8.68
CA GLU A 489 -8.80 -9.59 -8.01
C GLU A 489 -7.72 -8.83 -7.23
N LEU A 490 -7.24 -7.70 -7.77
CA LEU A 490 -6.32 -6.81 -7.07
C LEU A 490 -6.97 -6.22 -5.80
N LEU A 491 -8.22 -5.75 -5.88
CA LEU A 491 -9.01 -5.27 -4.73
C LEU A 491 -9.16 -6.35 -3.66
N HIS A 492 -9.54 -7.56 -4.07
CA HIS A 492 -9.65 -8.71 -3.17
C HIS A 492 -8.32 -9.00 -2.47
N GLY A 493 -7.23 -9.09 -3.22
CA GLY A 493 -5.91 -9.35 -2.69
C GLY A 493 -5.43 -8.30 -1.68
N LEU A 494 -5.60 -7.02 -2.01
CA LEU A 494 -5.22 -5.91 -1.11
C LEU A 494 -6.07 -5.89 0.17
N ALA A 495 -7.38 -6.10 0.04
CA ALA A 495 -8.28 -6.21 1.19
C ALA A 495 -7.92 -7.41 2.08
N GLN A 496 -7.56 -8.55 1.47
CA GLN A 496 -7.11 -9.73 2.18
C GLN A 496 -5.80 -9.47 2.96
N ILE A 497 -4.82 -8.79 2.36
CA ILE A 497 -3.58 -8.37 3.03
C ILE A 497 -3.89 -7.45 4.21
N LYS A 498 -4.75 -6.43 4.03
CA LYS A 498 -5.14 -5.50 5.10
C LYS A 498 -5.87 -6.22 6.25
N SER A 499 -6.77 -7.16 5.93
CA SER A 499 -7.48 -7.95 6.94
C SER A 499 -6.54 -8.82 7.78
N GLN A 500 -5.51 -9.41 7.16
CA GLN A 500 -4.48 -10.21 7.85
C GLN A 500 -3.60 -9.34 8.75
N GLN A 501 -3.20 -8.15 8.28
CA GLN A 501 -2.41 -7.20 9.06
C GLN A 501 -3.15 -6.72 10.32
N LEU A 502 -4.47 -6.52 10.22
CA LEU A 502 -5.31 -6.10 11.33
C LEU A 502 -5.87 -7.28 12.16
N GLU A 503 -5.68 -8.51 11.70
CA GLU A 503 -6.28 -9.74 12.23
C GLU A 503 -7.81 -9.68 12.33
N THR A 504 -8.45 -9.00 11.39
CA THR A 504 -9.90 -8.89 11.33
C THR A 504 -10.45 -9.71 10.17
N GLU A 505 -11.77 -9.84 10.11
CA GLU A 505 -12.43 -10.60 9.05
C GLU A 505 -12.53 -9.76 7.77
N LEU A 506 -12.27 -10.41 6.64
CA LEU A 506 -12.60 -9.89 5.31
C LEU A 506 -14.07 -10.18 5.03
N VAL A 507 -14.80 -9.17 4.59
CA VAL A 507 -16.23 -9.26 4.26
C VAL A 507 -16.43 -8.84 2.81
N PRO A 508 -16.67 -9.78 1.90
CA PRO A 508 -17.12 -9.45 0.55
C PRO A 508 -18.55 -8.93 0.55
N LEU A 509 -18.78 -7.77 -0.05
CA LEU A 509 -20.09 -7.15 -0.20
C LEU A 509 -20.39 -6.90 -1.69
N ALA A 510 -21.64 -7.14 -2.08
CA ALA A 510 -22.08 -6.84 -3.43
C ALA A 510 -23.46 -6.19 -3.49
N VAL A 511 -23.61 -5.20 -4.37
CA VAL A 511 -24.92 -4.70 -4.83
C VAL A 511 -25.22 -5.40 -6.15
N TRP A 512 -26.09 -6.40 -6.11
CA TRP A 512 -26.29 -7.35 -7.20
C TRP A 512 -27.76 -7.75 -7.34
N ASP A 513 -28.19 -8.05 -8.56
CA ASP A 513 -29.56 -8.41 -8.93
C ASP A 513 -29.79 -9.93 -9.04
N GLY A 514 -28.77 -10.73 -8.76
CA GLY A 514 -28.85 -12.20 -8.82
C GLY A 514 -28.64 -12.79 -10.22
N ARG A 515 -28.31 -11.98 -11.23
CA ARG A 515 -28.18 -12.41 -12.63
C ARG A 515 -26.72 -12.49 -13.08
N GLU A 516 -26.47 -13.32 -14.10
CA GLU A 516 -25.17 -13.35 -14.78
C GLU A 516 -24.81 -11.95 -15.32
N GLY A 517 -23.51 -11.65 -15.34
CA GLY A 517 -23.01 -10.35 -15.77
C GLY A 517 -22.88 -10.22 -17.28
N ASP A 518 -22.72 -8.98 -17.74
CA ASP A 518 -22.52 -8.64 -19.17
C ASP A 518 -21.13 -9.05 -19.72
N GLY A 519 -20.31 -9.77 -18.92
CA GLY A 519 -18.96 -10.23 -19.24
C GLY A 519 -18.07 -10.48 -18.01
N PRO A 520 -16.81 -10.96 -18.19
CA PRO A 520 -15.77 -11.03 -17.15
C PRO A 520 -15.61 -9.71 -16.40
N GLY A 521 -15.14 -9.68 -15.15
CA GLY A 521 -14.94 -8.43 -14.40
C GLY A 521 -16.22 -7.66 -13.99
N SER A 522 -17.40 -8.19 -14.31
CA SER A 522 -18.68 -7.72 -13.75
C SER A 522 -18.84 -8.09 -12.27
N THR A 523 -19.85 -7.53 -11.60
CA THR A 523 -20.21 -7.92 -10.22
C THR A 523 -20.44 -9.42 -10.07
N ALA A 524 -21.02 -10.08 -11.09
CA ALA A 524 -21.24 -11.52 -11.07
C ALA A 524 -19.92 -12.31 -11.10
N SER A 525 -18.94 -11.87 -11.90
CA SER A 525 -17.60 -12.47 -11.97
C SER A 525 -16.82 -12.28 -10.67
N ALA A 526 -16.93 -11.12 -10.01
CA ALA A 526 -16.34 -10.91 -8.68
C ALA A 526 -16.95 -11.86 -7.63
N ILE A 527 -18.29 -12.00 -7.63
CA ILE A 527 -19.00 -12.93 -6.75
C ILE A 527 -18.59 -14.39 -7.00
N GLU A 528 -18.45 -14.79 -8.26
CA GLU A 528 -17.99 -16.13 -8.63
C GLU A 528 -16.56 -16.38 -8.13
N HIS A 529 -15.65 -15.42 -8.34
CA HIS A 529 -14.28 -15.48 -7.82
C HIS A 529 -14.28 -15.67 -6.29
N TRP A 530 -15.03 -14.86 -5.55
CA TRP A 530 -15.13 -14.98 -4.08
C TRP A 530 -15.72 -16.31 -3.63
N ARG A 531 -16.71 -16.87 -4.35
CA ARG A 531 -17.25 -18.21 -4.07
C ARG A 531 -16.21 -19.31 -4.30
N ASN A 532 -15.43 -19.19 -5.38
CA ASN A 532 -14.41 -20.18 -5.74
C ASN A 532 -13.29 -20.27 -4.71
N VAL A 533 -12.96 -19.16 -4.04
CA VAL A 533 -12.01 -19.14 -2.92
C VAL A 533 -12.65 -19.42 -1.55
N GLY A 534 -13.96 -19.70 -1.52
CA GLY A 534 -14.67 -20.15 -0.32
C GLY A 534 -15.12 -19.03 0.63
N LEU A 535 -15.30 -17.81 0.16
CA LEU A 535 -15.78 -16.68 0.96
C LEU A 535 -17.31 -16.60 0.99
N GLU A 536 -17.86 -16.24 2.16
CA GLU A 536 -19.26 -15.88 2.31
C GLU A 536 -19.48 -14.43 1.86
N ILE A 537 -20.56 -14.16 1.12
CA ILE A 537 -20.77 -12.87 0.45
C ILE A 537 -22.06 -12.23 0.95
N GLU A 538 -21.97 -10.96 1.32
CA GLU A 538 -23.09 -10.16 1.76
C GLU A 538 -23.73 -9.42 0.56
N ILE A 539 -24.89 -9.91 0.14
CA ILE A 539 -25.59 -9.41 -1.05
C ILE A 539 -26.69 -8.41 -0.65
N ILE A 540 -26.59 -7.20 -1.19
CA ILE A 540 -27.68 -6.22 -1.24
C ILE A 540 -28.46 -6.48 -2.52
N ASP A 541 -29.56 -7.21 -2.37
CA ASP A 541 -30.41 -7.69 -3.47
C ASP A 541 -31.18 -6.54 -4.14
N LEU A 542 -30.69 -6.11 -5.31
CA LEU A 542 -31.32 -5.09 -6.14
C LEU A 542 -32.68 -5.54 -6.68
N ALA A 543 -32.84 -6.81 -7.04
CA ALA A 543 -34.11 -7.30 -7.57
C ALA A 543 -35.21 -7.24 -6.51
N ARG A 544 -34.87 -7.50 -5.24
CA ARG A 544 -35.78 -7.34 -4.10
C ARG A 544 -36.13 -5.87 -3.86
N ILE A 545 -35.16 -4.96 -3.90
CA ILE A 545 -35.40 -3.51 -3.73
C ILE A 545 -36.27 -2.98 -4.87
N LEU A 546 -35.97 -3.35 -6.13
CA LEU A 546 -36.73 -2.94 -7.30
C LEU A 546 -38.20 -3.40 -7.22
N ARG A 547 -38.46 -4.66 -6.82
CA ARG A 547 -39.83 -5.16 -6.62
C ARG A 547 -40.59 -4.43 -5.52
N HIS A 548 -39.89 -3.97 -4.48
CA HIS A 548 -40.51 -3.23 -3.38
C HIS A 548 -40.90 -1.80 -3.81
N GLU A 549 -39.97 -1.09 -4.46
CA GLU A 549 -40.18 0.29 -4.90
C GLU A 549 -41.08 0.39 -6.16
N ASN A 550 -41.12 -0.66 -6.98
CA ASN A 550 -41.95 -0.70 -8.17
C ASN A 550 -42.66 -2.06 -8.34
N PRO A 551 -43.79 -2.29 -7.64
CA PRO A 551 -44.53 -3.56 -7.66
C PRO A 551 -45.07 -3.98 -9.04
N LEU A 552 -45.14 -3.04 -9.99
CA LEU A 552 -45.62 -3.26 -11.36
C LEU A 552 -44.49 -3.61 -12.35
N ALA A 553 -43.23 -3.60 -11.92
CA ALA A 553 -42.11 -4.05 -12.72
C ALA A 553 -42.14 -5.59 -12.83
N THR A 554 -42.88 -6.11 -13.81
CA THR A 554 -42.91 -7.53 -14.16
C THR A 554 -41.52 -8.06 -14.50
N SER A 555 -41.17 -9.22 -13.92
CA SER A 555 -40.01 -10.01 -14.31
C SER A 555 -40.14 -10.45 -15.77
N ILE A 556 -39.27 -9.95 -16.63
CA ILE A 556 -39.05 -10.51 -17.96
C ILE A 556 -37.70 -11.23 -17.89
N ASP A 557 -37.73 -12.54 -18.12
CA ASP A 557 -36.53 -13.35 -18.34
C ASP A 557 -35.88 -12.91 -19.66
N SER A 558 -34.60 -12.55 -19.60
CA SER A 558 -33.80 -12.24 -20.79
C SER A 558 -32.93 -13.43 -21.14
N GLU A 559 -32.99 -13.87 -22.40
CA GLU A 559 -32.00 -14.80 -22.94
C GLU A 559 -30.59 -14.18 -22.97
N PRO A 560 -29.54 -14.98 -22.70
CA PRO A 560 -28.17 -14.52 -22.69
C PRO A 560 -27.74 -14.08 -24.11
N LYS A 561 -27.13 -12.89 -24.20
CA LYS A 561 -26.48 -12.45 -25.45
C LYS A 561 -25.15 -13.20 -25.60
N PRO A 562 -24.84 -13.75 -26.78
CA PRO A 562 -23.57 -14.44 -27.00
C PRO A 562 -22.42 -13.43 -26.99
N ASN A 563 -21.35 -13.77 -26.26
CA ASN A 563 -20.10 -13.02 -26.27
C ASN A 563 -19.46 -13.07 -27.68
N PRO A 564 -18.99 -11.94 -28.23
CA PRO A 564 -18.16 -11.97 -29.42
C PRO A 564 -16.85 -12.70 -29.10
N LYS A 565 -16.53 -13.72 -29.90
CA LYS A 565 -15.22 -14.39 -29.86
C LYS A 565 -14.22 -13.47 -30.55
N HIS A 566 -13.25 -12.96 -29.80
CA HIS A 566 -12.11 -12.21 -30.32
C HIS A 566 -10.96 -13.18 -30.65
N GLU A 567 -10.16 -12.84 -31.67
CA GLU A 567 -9.07 -13.68 -32.23
C GLU A 567 -7.77 -13.65 -31.40
N THR A 568 -7.64 -12.71 -30.46
CA THR A 568 -6.56 -12.63 -29.47
C THR A 568 -7.13 -12.76 -28.05
N SER A 569 -6.32 -13.23 -27.10
CA SER A 569 -6.73 -13.42 -25.71
C SER A 569 -5.79 -12.66 -24.78
N THR A 570 -6.35 -11.99 -23.76
CA THR A 570 -5.61 -11.27 -22.72
C THR A 570 -5.66 -11.99 -21.36
N PRO A 571 -5.08 -13.19 -21.20
CA PRO A 571 -5.12 -13.90 -19.91
C PRO A 571 -4.32 -13.17 -18.83
N MET A 572 -4.74 -13.33 -17.58
CA MET A 572 -3.90 -13.00 -16.42
C MET A 572 -2.82 -14.06 -16.28
N MET A 573 -1.55 -13.63 -16.30
CA MET A 573 -0.40 -14.52 -16.19
C MET A 573 0.57 -13.99 -15.14
N ALA A 574 1.36 -14.89 -14.57
CA ALA A 574 2.51 -14.53 -13.75
C ALA A 574 3.79 -14.58 -14.58
N MET A 575 4.62 -13.56 -14.49
CA MET A 575 5.85 -13.37 -15.26
C MET A 575 7.04 -13.36 -14.32
N LEU A 576 8.09 -14.08 -14.70
CA LEU A 576 9.38 -14.13 -14.04
C LEU A 576 10.44 -13.59 -15.00
N PHE A 577 11.16 -12.55 -14.55
CA PHE A 577 12.39 -12.09 -15.18
C PHE A 577 13.57 -12.40 -14.27
N ALA A 578 14.64 -12.96 -14.82
CA ALA A 578 15.86 -13.17 -14.07
C ALA A 578 17.11 -12.92 -14.92
N ASP A 579 18.19 -12.51 -14.27
CA ASP A 579 19.45 -12.19 -14.92
C ASP A 579 20.64 -12.66 -14.07
N ALA A 580 21.71 -13.13 -14.72
CA ALA A 580 22.87 -13.68 -14.03
C ALA A 580 23.88 -12.59 -13.66
N VAL A 581 24.11 -12.46 -12.37
CA VAL A 581 24.98 -11.42 -11.82
C VAL A 581 26.41 -11.62 -12.32
N ASN A 582 26.99 -10.54 -12.85
CA ASN A 582 28.35 -10.50 -13.38
C ASN A 582 28.60 -11.40 -14.61
N PHE A 583 27.57 -11.81 -15.36
CA PHE A 583 27.75 -12.56 -16.61
C PHE A 583 28.71 -11.87 -17.60
N SER A 584 28.62 -10.54 -17.72
CA SER A 584 29.51 -9.73 -18.57
C SER A 584 30.98 -9.76 -18.15
N LYS A 585 31.31 -10.31 -16.98
CA LYS A 585 32.69 -10.50 -16.49
C LYS A 585 33.24 -11.90 -16.73
N LEU A 586 32.45 -12.80 -17.31
CA LEU A 586 32.92 -14.14 -17.66
C LEU A 586 33.95 -14.07 -18.80
N ASP A 587 35.00 -14.88 -18.69
CA ASP A 587 35.96 -15.05 -19.78
C ASP A 587 35.46 -16.02 -20.86
N GLU A 588 36.09 -16.01 -22.03
CA GLU A 588 35.71 -16.85 -23.19
C GLU A 588 35.74 -18.36 -22.89
N GLN A 589 36.55 -18.82 -21.91
CA GLN A 589 36.59 -20.23 -21.53
C GLN A 589 35.46 -20.60 -20.57
N GLN A 590 34.92 -19.62 -19.83
CA GLN A 590 33.80 -19.77 -18.92
C GLN A 590 32.45 -19.76 -19.64
N ILE A 591 32.31 -19.10 -20.80
CA ILE A 591 31.03 -19.03 -21.54
C ILE A 591 30.45 -20.42 -21.89
N PRO A 592 31.20 -21.39 -22.46
CA PRO A 592 30.66 -22.72 -22.71
C PRO A 592 30.25 -23.46 -21.42
N ARG A 593 30.98 -23.24 -20.33
CA ARG A 593 30.67 -23.83 -19.01
C ARG A 593 29.41 -23.22 -18.42
N PHE A 594 29.18 -21.93 -18.65
CA PHE A 594 27.94 -21.26 -18.25
C PHE A 594 26.74 -21.89 -18.98
N LEU A 595 26.82 -22.06 -20.30
CA LEU A 595 25.75 -22.72 -21.06
C LEU A 595 25.51 -24.16 -20.59
N GLN A 596 26.57 -24.93 -20.40
CA GLN A 596 26.47 -26.34 -20.02
C GLN A 596 26.00 -26.53 -18.57
N HIS A 597 26.54 -25.76 -17.63
CA HIS A 597 26.35 -26.00 -16.20
C HIS A 597 25.34 -25.04 -15.56
N PHE A 598 25.35 -23.75 -15.91
CA PHE A 598 24.40 -22.80 -15.36
C PHE A 598 23.02 -22.96 -16.02
N LEU A 599 22.92 -22.73 -17.33
CA LEU A 599 21.65 -22.91 -18.05
C LEU A 599 21.21 -24.38 -18.07
N GLY A 600 22.15 -25.34 -18.13
CA GLY A 600 21.82 -26.77 -18.04
C GLY A 600 21.15 -27.14 -16.71
N THR A 601 21.63 -26.62 -15.57
CA THR A 601 21.02 -26.86 -14.26
C THR A 601 19.61 -26.26 -14.16
N ILE A 602 19.38 -25.11 -14.79
CA ILE A 602 18.05 -24.49 -14.89
C ILE A 602 17.13 -25.33 -15.79
N ALA A 603 17.63 -25.85 -16.90
CA ALA A 603 16.87 -26.76 -17.76
C ALA A 603 16.45 -28.04 -17.02
N ASP A 604 17.36 -28.62 -16.23
CA ASP A 604 17.07 -29.78 -15.38
C ASP A 604 16.03 -29.45 -14.30
N LEU A 605 16.05 -28.22 -13.74
CA LEU A 605 15.01 -27.76 -12.81
C LEU A 605 13.66 -27.68 -13.50
N ILE A 606 13.58 -27.06 -14.68
CA ILE A 606 12.35 -26.97 -15.47
C ILE A 606 11.78 -28.37 -15.75
N ALA A 607 12.62 -29.31 -16.17
CA ALA A 607 12.20 -30.66 -16.53
C ALA A 607 11.64 -31.48 -15.35
N ARG A 608 12.16 -31.26 -14.13
CA ARG A 608 11.71 -31.96 -12.91
C ARG A 608 10.68 -31.19 -12.08
N SER A 609 10.45 -29.92 -12.41
CA SER A 609 9.56 -29.04 -11.66
C SER A 609 8.12 -29.55 -11.68
N LYS A 610 7.43 -29.45 -10.55
CA LYS A 610 5.97 -29.69 -10.47
C LYS A 610 5.15 -28.56 -11.09
N TYR A 611 5.80 -27.41 -11.31
CA TYR A 611 5.24 -26.15 -11.79
C TYR A 611 6.15 -25.60 -12.91
N PRO A 612 6.21 -26.25 -14.09
CA PRO A 612 7.04 -25.77 -15.17
C PRO A 612 6.45 -24.49 -15.79
N PRO A 613 7.28 -23.58 -16.32
CA PRO A 613 6.77 -22.41 -17.03
C PRO A 613 6.08 -22.82 -18.35
N VAL A 614 5.01 -22.10 -18.67
CA VAL A 614 4.23 -22.23 -19.92
C VAL A 614 5.05 -21.74 -21.12
N THR A 615 5.73 -20.60 -20.96
CA THR A 615 6.64 -20.04 -21.96
C THR A 615 8.02 -19.86 -21.34
N LYS A 616 9.05 -20.18 -22.13
CA LYS A 616 10.45 -20.01 -21.75
C LYS A 616 11.25 -19.34 -22.85
N ASN A 617 11.77 -18.16 -22.57
CA ASN A 617 12.65 -17.42 -23.47
C ASN A 617 13.95 -17.09 -22.74
N THR A 618 15.06 -17.16 -23.46
CA THR A 618 16.40 -16.82 -22.94
C THR A 618 17.12 -15.90 -23.91
N TRP A 619 17.77 -14.87 -23.41
CA TRP A 619 18.63 -13.97 -24.19
C TRP A 619 19.96 -13.78 -23.46
N GLY A 620 20.98 -14.53 -23.87
CA GLY A 620 22.24 -14.59 -23.14
C GLY A 620 22.03 -15.19 -21.75
N ASP A 621 22.24 -14.37 -20.73
CA ASP A 621 21.99 -14.60 -19.30
C ASP A 621 20.57 -14.26 -18.83
N GLY A 622 19.84 -13.46 -19.60
CA GLY A 622 18.47 -13.08 -19.29
C GLY A 622 17.48 -14.24 -19.48
N LEU A 623 16.62 -14.45 -18.50
CA LEU A 623 15.57 -15.47 -18.45
C LEU A 623 14.20 -14.78 -18.39
N TYR A 624 13.29 -15.16 -19.27
CA TYR A 624 11.89 -14.74 -19.24
C TYR A 624 10.97 -15.95 -19.26
N PHE A 625 10.31 -16.20 -18.13
CA PHE A 625 9.38 -17.32 -17.94
C PHE A 625 7.98 -16.81 -17.61
N VAL A 626 6.96 -17.53 -18.10
CA VAL A 626 5.54 -17.20 -17.87
C VAL A 626 4.81 -18.40 -17.28
N PHE A 627 3.95 -18.15 -16.29
CA PHE A 627 3.19 -19.15 -15.54
C PHE A 627 1.70 -18.79 -15.54
N SER A 628 0.83 -19.79 -15.46
CA SER A 628 -0.62 -19.60 -15.47
C SER A 628 -1.19 -19.03 -14.17
N ASN A 629 -0.44 -19.07 -13.07
CA ASN A 629 -0.86 -18.56 -11.76
C ASN A 629 0.35 -18.10 -10.93
N VAL A 630 0.09 -17.31 -9.89
CA VAL A 630 1.15 -16.75 -9.03
C VAL A 630 1.77 -17.80 -8.11
N ARG A 631 1.01 -18.82 -7.69
CA ARG A 631 1.49 -19.90 -6.82
C ARG A 631 2.64 -20.68 -7.45
N ASP A 632 2.51 -21.04 -8.72
CA ASP A 632 3.52 -21.79 -9.48
C ASP A 632 4.75 -20.94 -9.76
N ALA A 633 4.55 -19.67 -10.17
CA ALA A 633 5.65 -18.73 -10.39
C ALA A 633 6.47 -18.50 -9.13
N GLY A 634 5.82 -18.27 -7.98
CA GLY A 634 6.49 -18.03 -6.71
C GLY A 634 7.26 -19.26 -6.24
N GLN A 635 6.68 -20.46 -6.29
CA GLN A 635 7.41 -21.68 -5.92
C GLN A 635 8.59 -21.96 -6.86
N PHE A 636 8.42 -21.79 -8.17
CA PHE A 636 9.49 -21.96 -9.15
C PHE A 636 10.64 -20.98 -8.91
N SER A 637 10.34 -19.71 -8.67
CA SER A 637 11.35 -18.68 -8.42
C SER A 637 12.20 -18.98 -7.19
N LEU A 638 11.58 -19.51 -6.13
CA LEU A 638 12.28 -19.88 -4.90
C LEU A 638 13.17 -21.09 -5.14
N ASP A 639 12.68 -22.13 -5.82
CA ASP A 639 13.50 -23.28 -6.20
C ASP A 639 14.68 -22.89 -7.09
N LEU A 640 14.47 -21.96 -8.03
CA LEU A 640 15.51 -21.44 -8.91
C LEU A 640 16.55 -20.65 -8.11
N CYS A 641 16.11 -19.78 -7.20
CA CYS A 641 16.97 -19.00 -6.33
C CYS A 641 17.83 -19.89 -5.43
N ASP A 642 17.20 -20.89 -4.78
CA ASP A 642 17.85 -21.86 -3.90
C ASP A 642 18.86 -22.71 -4.69
N LEU A 643 18.47 -23.19 -5.87
CA LEU A 643 19.34 -24.00 -6.72
C LEU A 643 20.59 -23.25 -7.14
N VAL A 644 20.45 -22.00 -7.58
CA VAL A 644 21.60 -21.19 -8.00
C VAL A 644 22.48 -20.81 -6.82
N SER A 645 21.89 -20.43 -5.69
CA SER A 645 22.64 -19.99 -4.50
C SER A 645 23.42 -21.13 -3.84
N ASN A 646 22.91 -22.36 -3.92
CA ASN A 646 23.52 -23.53 -3.28
C ASN A 646 24.44 -24.35 -4.21
N THR A 647 24.55 -23.99 -5.49
CA THR A 647 25.44 -24.70 -6.42
C THR A 647 26.89 -24.25 -6.25
N ASP A 648 27.81 -25.20 -6.11
CA ASP A 648 29.25 -24.90 -6.13
C ASP A 648 29.73 -24.61 -7.56
N TRP A 649 29.63 -23.35 -7.95
CA TRP A 649 30.03 -22.86 -9.27
C TRP A 649 31.53 -22.96 -9.52
N ALA A 650 32.35 -22.85 -8.47
CA ALA A 650 33.80 -22.97 -8.60
C ALA A 650 34.21 -24.39 -9.03
N ALA A 651 33.55 -25.42 -8.48
CA ALA A 651 33.74 -26.81 -8.92
C ALA A 651 33.30 -27.05 -10.37
N LYS A 652 32.41 -26.20 -10.92
CA LYS A 652 31.98 -26.22 -12.32
C LYS A 652 32.82 -25.31 -13.22
N GLY A 653 33.90 -24.72 -12.70
CA GLY A 653 34.79 -23.84 -13.43
C GLY A 653 34.18 -22.47 -13.77
N LEU A 654 33.25 -21.99 -12.93
CA LEU A 654 32.58 -20.69 -13.01
C LEU A 654 32.90 -19.86 -11.74
N PRO A 655 32.66 -18.53 -11.74
CA PRO A 655 32.88 -17.70 -10.57
C PRO A 655 32.06 -18.16 -9.36
N LYS A 656 32.69 -18.23 -8.18
CA LYS A 656 32.04 -18.64 -6.93
C LYS A 656 30.83 -17.76 -6.55
N GLU A 657 30.88 -16.49 -6.93
CA GLU A 657 29.86 -15.48 -6.60
C GLU A 657 28.71 -15.41 -7.62
N LEU A 658 28.66 -16.33 -8.59
CA LEU A 658 27.61 -16.35 -9.61
C LEU A 658 26.24 -16.56 -8.94
N ASN A 659 25.31 -15.65 -9.22
CA ASN A 659 23.97 -15.66 -8.63
C ASN A 659 22.93 -15.09 -9.62
N LEU A 660 21.64 -15.13 -9.29
CA LEU A 660 20.55 -14.55 -10.06
C LEU A 660 19.91 -13.36 -9.32
N ARG A 661 19.43 -12.39 -10.09
CA ARG A 661 18.39 -11.45 -9.65
C ARG A 661 17.06 -11.97 -10.20
N ILE A 662 16.02 -12.11 -9.39
CA ILE A 662 14.74 -12.69 -9.84
C ILE A 662 13.59 -11.75 -9.50
N ALA A 663 12.85 -11.29 -10.50
CA ALA A 663 11.67 -10.44 -10.33
C ALA A 663 10.39 -11.12 -10.82
N LEU A 664 9.31 -10.91 -10.08
CA LEU A 664 7.97 -11.43 -10.33
C LEU A 664 6.95 -10.31 -10.50
N HIS A 665 6.08 -10.48 -11.48
CA HIS A 665 4.89 -9.64 -11.66
C HIS A 665 3.73 -10.52 -12.11
N ALA A 666 2.50 -10.07 -11.87
CA ALA A 666 1.32 -10.73 -12.41
C ALA A 666 0.32 -9.69 -12.89
N GLY A 667 -0.36 -10.01 -13.99
CA GLY A 667 -1.35 -9.17 -14.61
C GLY A 667 -1.68 -9.61 -16.03
N PRO A 668 -2.61 -8.92 -16.70
CA PRO A 668 -3.01 -9.23 -18.06
C PRO A 668 -1.88 -9.08 -19.07
N VAL A 669 -1.78 -10.03 -20.00
CA VAL A 669 -0.79 -10.02 -21.08
C VAL A 669 -1.45 -10.42 -22.40
N TYR A 670 -0.94 -9.92 -23.52
CA TYR A 670 -1.37 -10.36 -24.84
C TYR A 670 -0.71 -11.69 -25.18
N ALA A 671 -1.51 -12.73 -25.39
CA ALA A 671 -1.04 -14.00 -25.92
C ALA A 671 -0.96 -13.92 -27.44
N CYS A 672 0.22 -14.18 -28.01
CA CYS A 672 0.44 -14.17 -29.46
C CYS A 672 1.48 -15.20 -29.89
N VAL A 673 1.63 -15.38 -31.20
CA VAL A 673 2.77 -16.12 -31.77
C VAL A 673 3.80 -15.09 -32.20
N ASP A 674 5.03 -15.22 -31.72
CA ASP A 674 6.12 -14.37 -32.19
C ASP A 674 6.32 -14.63 -33.70
N PRO A 675 6.16 -13.61 -34.57
CA PRO A 675 6.18 -13.81 -36.01
C PRO A 675 7.59 -14.08 -36.55
N VAL A 676 8.64 -13.81 -35.77
CA VAL A 676 10.03 -14.03 -36.17
C VAL A 676 10.45 -15.47 -35.86
N ILE A 677 10.15 -15.97 -34.66
CA ILE A 677 10.57 -17.32 -34.22
C ILE A 677 9.48 -18.38 -34.34
N GLY A 678 8.23 -17.99 -34.58
CA GLY A 678 7.09 -18.90 -34.77
C GLY A 678 6.63 -19.63 -33.49
N LEU A 679 7.01 -19.14 -32.31
CA LEU A 679 6.66 -19.76 -31.02
C LEU A 679 5.63 -18.91 -30.25
N PRO A 680 4.76 -19.53 -29.43
CA PRO A 680 3.88 -18.81 -28.53
C PRO A 680 4.67 -17.93 -27.56
N THR A 681 4.24 -16.68 -27.42
CA THR A 681 4.84 -15.70 -26.52
C THR A 681 3.77 -14.84 -25.86
N TYR A 682 4.16 -14.15 -24.81
CA TYR A 682 3.32 -13.20 -24.08
C TYR A 682 4.01 -11.85 -24.04
N THR A 683 3.27 -10.79 -24.37
CA THR A 683 3.78 -9.42 -24.44
C THR A 683 2.80 -8.42 -23.85
N GLY A 684 3.24 -7.18 -23.59
CA GLY A 684 2.39 -6.10 -23.09
C GLY A 684 3.05 -5.22 -22.05
N THR A 685 2.26 -4.29 -21.50
CA THR A 685 2.69 -3.32 -20.48
C THR A 685 3.11 -4.02 -19.18
N HIS A 686 2.36 -5.06 -18.77
CA HIS A 686 2.69 -5.85 -17.58
C HIS A 686 4.02 -6.61 -17.71
N VAL A 687 4.34 -7.14 -18.90
CA VAL A 687 5.66 -7.75 -19.19
C VAL A 687 6.77 -6.71 -19.03
N SER A 688 6.55 -5.50 -19.55
CA SER A 688 7.51 -4.40 -19.42
C SER A 688 7.72 -3.99 -17.96
N ARG A 689 6.65 -3.93 -17.15
CA ARG A 689 6.71 -3.63 -15.72
C ARG A 689 7.54 -4.67 -14.97
N ALA A 690 7.34 -5.96 -15.26
CA ALA A 690 8.11 -7.06 -14.70
C ALA A 690 9.62 -6.93 -15.02
N ALA A 691 9.96 -6.65 -16.29
CA ALA A 691 11.35 -6.48 -16.74
C ALA A 691 12.08 -5.27 -16.13
N ARG A 692 11.36 -4.29 -15.55
CA ARG A 692 11.97 -3.14 -14.86
C ARG A 692 12.23 -3.38 -13.37
N MET A 693 11.70 -4.46 -12.83
CA MET A 693 11.94 -4.88 -11.44
C MET A 693 13.20 -5.73 -11.28
N GLU A 694 13.56 -6.54 -12.29
CA GLU A 694 14.77 -7.37 -12.21
C GLU A 694 16.04 -6.54 -11.87
N PRO A 695 16.32 -5.40 -12.52
CA PRO A 695 17.58 -4.69 -12.30
C PRO A 695 17.78 -4.14 -10.88
N ILE A 696 16.67 -3.88 -10.17
CA ILE A 696 16.68 -3.37 -8.79
C ILE A 696 16.69 -4.50 -7.76
N THR A 697 16.47 -5.74 -8.18
CA THR A 697 16.40 -6.89 -7.29
C THR A 697 17.81 -7.26 -6.82
N PRO A 698 18.07 -7.43 -5.51
CA PRO A 698 19.35 -7.88 -5.01
C PRO A 698 19.73 -9.28 -5.53
N PRO A 699 21.02 -9.57 -5.76
CA PRO A 699 21.50 -10.92 -6.03
C PRO A 699 21.04 -11.95 -4.99
N GLY A 700 20.61 -13.13 -5.44
CA GLY A 700 20.16 -14.22 -4.57
C GLY A 700 18.82 -13.97 -3.87
N GLN A 701 18.01 -13.05 -4.40
CA GLN A 701 16.68 -12.74 -3.85
C GLN A 701 15.61 -12.75 -4.94
N VAL A 702 14.37 -12.97 -4.51
CA VAL A 702 13.18 -12.95 -5.36
C VAL A 702 12.31 -11.77 -4.98
N TYR A 703 12.24 -10.73 -5.81
CA TYR A 703 11.34 -9.61 -5.59
C TYR A 703 10.06 -9.74 -6.42
N ALA A 704 8.97 -9.18 -5.92
CA ALA A 704 7.65 -9.22 -6.53
C ALA A 704 6.96 -7.86 -6.46
N SER A 705 6.17 -7.55 -7.47
CA SER A 705 5.30 -6.37 -7.47
C SER A 705 4.15 -6.49 -6.46
N GLN A 706 3.54 -5.36 -6.07
CA GLN A 706 2.29 -5.34 -5.31
C GLN A 706 1.18 -6.17 -5.96
N ALA A 707 1.05 -6.12 -7.28
CA ALA A 707 0.07 -6.92 -8.02
C ALA A 707 0.25 -8.42 -7.80
N PHE A 708 1.50 -8.90 -7.86
CA PHE A 708 1.81 -10.31 -7.59
C PHE A 708 1.49 -10.69 -6.14
N ALA A 709 1.88 -9.84 -5.17
CA ALA A 709 1.60 -10.07 -3.75
C ALA A 709 0.10 -10.10 -3.45
N ALA A 710 -0.67 -9.17 -4.04
CA ALA A 710 -2.12 -9.11 -3.88
C ALA A 710 -2.81 -10.34 -4.50
N LEU A 711 -2.46 -10.72 -5.73
CA LEU A 711 -3.02 -11.92 -6.36
C LEU A 711 -2.66 -13.19 -5.58
N ALA A 712 -1.44 -13.29 -5.02
CA ALA A 712 -1.07 -14.41 -4.16
C ALA A 712 -1.89 -14.46 -2.87
N ALA A 713 -2.25 -13.30 -2.30
CA ALA A 713 -3.13 -13.22 -1.15
C ALA A 713 -4.58 -13.58 -1.49
N ALA A 714 -5.09 -13.15 -2.65
CA ALA A 714 -6.42 -13.48 -3.17
C ALA A 714 -6.58 -14.98 -3.44
N GLU A 715 -5.52 -15.64 -3.95
CA GLU A 715 -5.47 -17.09 -4.16
C GLU A 715 -5.18 -17.90 -2.88
N HIS A 716 -5.02 -17.24 -1.72
CA HIS A 716 -4.66 -17.86 -0.44
C HIS A 716 -3.40 -18.76 -0.51
N VAL A 717 -2.37 -18.29 -1.23
CA VAL A 717 -1.10 -19.03 -1.36
C VAL A 717 -0.42 -19.15 0.00
N ALA A 718 -0.10 -20.38 0.42
CA ALA A 718 0.46 -20.68 1.74
C ALA A 718 1.94 -21.06 1.71
N GLU A 719 2.47 -21.44 0.54
CA GLU A 719 3.83 -21.94 0.36
C GLU A 719 4.92 -20.88 0.55
N PHE A 720 4.57 -19.61 0.31
CA PHE A 720 5.47 -18.47 0.46
C PHE A 720 4.75 -17.25 1.04
N THR A 721 5.53 -16.30 1.55
CA THR A 721 5.08 -14.97 1.96
C THR A 721 5.64 -13.92 1.01
N CYS A 722 4.95 -12.78 0.90
CA CYS A 722 5.42 -11.59 0.20
C CYS A 722 5.63 -10.47 1.22
N ASP A 723 6.89 -10.28 1.64
CA ASP A 723 7.27 -9.31 2.67
C ASP A 723 7.56 -7.95 2.04
N TYR A 724 6.87 -6.89 2.45
CA TYR A 724 7.12 -5.55 1.89
C TYR A 724 8.58 -5.09 2.05
N VAL A 725 9.19 -4.59 0.98
CA VAL A 725 10.57 -4.07 0.97
C VAL A 725 10.67 -2.57 0.73
N GLY A 726 9.54 -1.89 0.53
CA GLY A 726 9.47 -0.45 0.31
C GLY A 726 9.04 -0.03 -1.09
N GLN A 727 8.85 1.28 -1.23
CA GLN A 727 8.68 1.98 -2.49
C GLN A 727 10.03 2.03 -3.22
N THR A 728 10.17 1.25 -4.29
CA THR A 728 11.45 1.15 -5.03
C THR A 728 11.34 1.84 -6.39
N PRO A 729 12.24 2.77 -6.74
CA PRO A 729 12.27 3.36 -8.07
C PRO A 729 12.67 2.28 -9.08
N LEU A 730 11.79 2.01 -10.04
CA LEU A 730 12.04 1.06 -11.10
C LEU A 730 13.03 1.63 -12.12
N ALA A 731 13.78 0.74 -12.76
CA ALA A 731 14.82 1.13 -13.70
C ALA A 731 14.27 2.00 -14.86
N LYS A 732 15.15 2.84 -15.43
CA LYS A 732 14.84 3.75 -16.55
C LYS A 732 13.79 4.83 -16.25
N GLY A 733 13.64 5.21 -14.98
CA GLY A 733 12.72 6.29 -14.59
C GLY A 733 11.24 5.92 -14.75
N TYR A 734 10.92 4.62 -14.63
CA TYR A 734 9.56 4.10 -14.84
C TYR A 734 8.58 4.48 -13.72
N GLY A 735 9.09 5.04 -12.61
CA GLY A 735 8.32 5.42 -11.42
C GLY A 735 8.76 4.63 -10.19
N THR A 736 8.17 4.94 -9.04
CA THR A 736 8.44 4.26 -7.77
C THR A 736 7.23 3.42 -7.39
N PHE A 737 7.44 2.14 -7.10
CA PHE A 737 6.35 1.20 -6.86
C PHE A 737 6.57 0.35 -5.60
N PRO A 738 5.49 -0.04 -4.91
CA PRO A 738 5.57 -0.95 -3.77
C PRO A 738 6.13 -2.31 -4.22
N THR A 739 7.22 -2.71 -3.59
CA THR A 739 7.96 -3.94 -3.90
C THR A 739 7.94 -4.89 -2.70
N TYR A 740 7.96 -6.19 -2.97
CA TYR A 740 7.87 -7.25 -1.96
C TYR A 740 8.98 -8.28 -2.17
N HIS A 741 9.49 -8.87 -1.11
CA HIS A 741 10.42 -9.99 -1.12
C HIS A 741 9.65 -11.28 -0.93
N VAL A 742 9.75 -12.19 -1.89
CA VAL A 742 9.10 -13.50 -1.82
C VAL A 742 9.99 -14.46 -1.04
N ARG A 743 9.43 -15.10 -0.02
CA ARG A 743 10.15 -16.03 0.85
C ARG A 743 9.36 -17.29 1.10
N ALA A 744 10.03 -18.44 1.13
CA ALA A 744 9.38 -19.69 1.52
C ALA A 744 8.87 -19.62 2.98
N THR A 745 7.63 -20.07 3.21
CA THR A 745 7.04 -20.14 4.57
C THR A 745 7.70 -21.23 5.42
N ARG A 746 8.42 -22.17 4.79
CA ARG A 746 9.20 -23.21 5.46
C ARG A 746 10.69 -22.95 5.24
N VAL A 747 11.50 -23.12 6.28
CA VAL A 747 12.95 -23.27 6.13
C VAL A 747 13.17 -24.51 5.27
N ARG A 748 13.51 -24.30 4.01
CA ARG A 748 13.96 -25.37 3.11
C ARG A 748 15.38 -25.71 3.57
N GLY A 749 15.64 -26.98 3.87
CA GLY A 749 16.89 -27.40 4.51
C GLY A 749 18.12 -26.85 3.78
N GLY A 750 18.86 -25.95 4.44
CA GLY A 750 20.00 -25.24 3.89
C GLY A 750 20.56 -24.15 4.82
N ASP A 751 19.68 -23.45 5.55
CA ASP A 751 20.08 -22.38 6.50
C ASP A 751 20.13 -22.88 7.96
N LEU A 752 21.08 -23.76 8.27
CA LEU A 752 21.46 -24.09 9.66
C LEU A 752 22.93 -23.74 9.93
#